data_AF-A0A1G0KWE1-F1
#
_entry.id   AF-A0A1G0KWE1-F1
#
_cell.length_a   1.000
_cell.length_b   1.000
_cell.length_c   1.000
_cell.angle_alpha   90.00
_cell.angle_beta   90.00
_cell.angle_gamma   90.00
#
_symmetry.space_group_name_H-M   'P 1'
#
loop_
_entity.id
_entity.type
_entity.pdbx_description
1 polymer ?
#
loop_
_entity_poly.entity_id
_entity_poly.type
_entity_poly.pdbx_seq_one_letter_code
_entity_poly.pdbx_strand_id
1 'polypeptide(L)'
;MGLNKGFLFLWIKALVVAALGVALVVWRLDALQRLDLEALEVVSKRTEAEQLFEKLRDEGLLTADANGQLSVKPRDHVLAQRAAGADTATLKLASRLIDNYYATDPGRTLRDWIAQWNRGRLLSGVRDNRPRTPDTSLAEWVPFDSRGAPLRDYGRVPLEFGYVMNGVLVAGFGDWSVSPEQGVEWRTELRLTKAASLTLQVVGRPDVSHLPSHQLLACVRDVPAGQPNCAAGYQSDQTKAYQIRLNLPAGKHLLRLPVAPVANPEPEDRDLPLALNEGRIEWVAKRERYSRDLAPSRPPATFVVRTVDGQLLTGEDGQGRPTGFALKNGLAALMGYGPDYRGSLSGILSGSAIGLGGEVRLTLDSKLQAVAQTELERRLDEEWGAGDAYRNERRGAVVVLDARSGAVLAAANHPSPPDGTGIWDRAAFSVTWPNRDPFRFNPWQGLDAHVTPGSTFKIVTSLAAIKAAGDGREDVAAMLRGWSSGAFARNSGLSPGAGCYQPRGASEVCNFEGGSLAGAFGKALRNGACQAGRHSSGLGLREAVRDSLNIWYVRLAEVMDREQLQGGGVNTNLATMAGTLGFGKRLPLFPAAGDAGAGEPEPIAGGAVLRAMTGDLDLFHTKLGAPMQRLSQNSFGQGVRATPLQMARMAAAAATGRLIQPNLLALWDGRKITAQAAEPLGLNEELLDLLRQGMKAVPEAGTAAGVFNAENPADRCRTYGKTGTAQSLEHPKLYSGWFTGWRENRAQQPDIAFACVLTHSTGGTGGDLCGRVVARILKQWDR
;
A
#
# COMPACT_ATOMS: atom_id res chain seq x y z
N MET A 1 -64.04 -54.03 -48.49
CA MET A 1 -63.10 -53.86 -47.36
C MET A 1 -61.68 -53.82 -47.91
N GLY A 2 -61.23 -52.65 -48.36
CA GLY A 2 -59.87 -52.43 -48.83
C GLY A 2 -59.29 -51.28 -48.02
N LEU A 3 -58.73 -51.59 -46.84
CA LEU A 3 -58.02 -50.61 -46.03
C LEU A 3 -56.81 -50.14 -46.84
N ASN A 4 -56.95 -48.92 -47.35
CA ASN A 4 -56.10 -48.29 -48.32
C ASN A 4 -54.70 -48.15 -47.72
N LYS A 5 -53.77 -49.04 -48.12
CA LYS A 5 -52.38 -49.08 -47.63
C LYS A 5 -51.68 -47.73 -47.74
N GLY A 6 -52.13 -46.85 -48.64
CA GLY A 6 -51.65 -45.48 -48.75
C GLY A 6 -51.94 -44.59 -47.53
N PHE A 7 -53.08 -44.77 -46.86
CA PHE A 7 -53.48 -43.93 -45.73
C PHE A 7 -52.69 -44.26 -44.45
N LEU A 8 -52.40 -45.54 -44.23
CA LEU A 8 -51.53 -45.99 -43.13
C LEU A 8 -50.08 -45.53 -43.35
N PHE A 9 -49.61 -45.54 -44.60
CA PHE A 9 -48.26 -45.04 -44.94
C PHE A 9 -48.12 -43.53 -44.73
N LEU A 10 -49.17 -42.75 -45.03
CA LEU A 10 -49.20 -41.31 -44.78
C LEU A 10 -49.20 -40.98 -43.29
N TRP A 11 -49.97 -41.72 -42.47
CA TRP A 11 -49.98 -41.55 -41.01
C TRP A 11 -48.66 -41.93 -40.35
N ILE A 12 -48.02 -43.03 -40.79
CA ILE A 12 -46.69 -43.42 -40.29
C ILE A 12 -45.65 -42.37 -40.68
N LYS A 13 -45.69 -41.83 -41.91
CA LYS A 13 -44.79 -40.74 -42.31
C LYS A 13 -45.03 -39.46 -41.49
N ALA A 14 -46.29 -39.10 -41.20
CA ALA A 14 -46.59 -37.93 -40.38
C ALA A 14 -46.08 -38.10 -38.94
N LEU A 15 -46.24 -39.30 -38.34
CA LEU A 15 -45.72 -39.60 -37.01
C LEU A 15 -44.18 -39.64 -36.98
N VAL A 16 -43.53 -40.16 -38.02
CA VAL A 16 -42.06 -40.16 -38.13
C VAL A 16 -41.52 -38.73 -38.32
N VAL A 17 -42.20 -37.88 -39.11
CA VAL A 17 -41.81 -36.47 -39.29
C VAL A 17 -42.04 -35.67 -38.00
N ALA A 18 -43.13 -35.93 -37.28
CA ALA A 18 -43.38 -35.30 -35.98
C ALA A 18 -42.36 -35.76 -34.92
N ALA A 19 -42.04 -37.06 -34.87
CA ALA A 19 -41.03 -37.60 -33.96
C ALA A 19 -39.62 -37.10 -34.31
N LEU A 20 -39.27 -37.00 -35.59
CA LEU A 20 -38.02 -36.38 -36.04
C LEU A 20 -37.99 -34.88 -35.72
N GLY A 21 -39.10 -34.17 -35.84
CA GLY A 21 -39.22 -32.76 -35.48
C GLY A 21 -39.01 -32.53 -33.99
N VAL A 22 -39.65 -33.34 -33.12
CA VAL A 22 -39.45 -33.27 -31.68
C VAL A 22 -38.02 -33.69 -31.30
N ALA A 23 -37.47 -34.73 -31.92
CA ALA A 23 -36.08 -35.13 -31.71
C ALA A 23 -35.09 -34.04 -32.18
N LEU A 24 -35.36 -33.32 -33.27
CA LEU A 24 -34.52 -32.22 -33.75
C LEU A 24 -34.60 -31.01 -32.83
N VAL A 25 -35.76 -30.74 -32.22
CA VAL A 25 -35.97 -29.66 -31.27
C VAL A 25 -35.31 -29.99 -29.92
N VAL A 26 -35.45 -31.23 -29.44
CA VAL A 26 -34.76 -31.71 -28.23
C VAL A 26 -33.25 -31.78 -28.47
N TRP A 27 -32.79 -32.22 -29.64
CA TRP A 27 -31.38 -32.20 -30.01
C TRP A 27 -30.85 -30.77 -30.18
N ARG A 28 -31.64 -29.83 -30.72
CA ARG A 28 -31.27 -28.40 -30.75
C ARG A 28 -31.26 -27.78 -29.35
N LEU A 29 -32.17 -28.15 -28.46
CA LEU A 29 -32.20 -27.65 -27.08
C LEU A 29 -31.06 -28.24 -26.24
N ASP A 30 -30.73 -29.53 -26.41
CA ASP A 30 -29.56 -30.18 -25.80
C ASP A 30 -28.25 -29.67 -26.42
N ALA A 31 -28.20 -29.40 -27.73
CA ALA A 31 -27.07 -28.74 -28.38
C ALA A 31 -26.95 -27.25 -27.99
N LEU A 32 -28.05 -26.55 -27.70
CA LEU A 32 -28.04 -25.18 -27.16
C LEU A 32 -27.68 -25.16 -25.67
N GLN A 33 -27.99 -26.21 -24.90
CA GLN A 33 -27.58 -26.36 -23.50
C GLN A 33 -26.15 -26.90 -23.35
N ARG A 34 -25.61 -27.58 -24.37
CA ARG A 34 -24.21 -28.04 -24.45
C ARG A 34 -23.31 -27.10 -25.27
N LEU A 35 -23.86 -26.07 -25.88
CA LEU A 35 -23.10 -24.92 -26.32
C LEU A 35 -22.70 -24.18 -25.04
N ASP A 36 -21.48 -24.45 -24.63
CA ASP A 36 -20.76 -23.81 -23.55
C ASP A 36 -20.92 -22.28 -23.69
N LEU A 37 -21.87 -21.71 -22.93
CA LEU A 37 -22.12 -20.27 -22.89
C LEU A 37 -20.87 -19.53 -22.35
N GLU A 38 -19.97 -20.23 -21.67
CA GLU A 38 -18.64 -19.73 -21.28
C GLU A 38 -17.64 -19.69 -22.46
N ALA A 39 -17.78 -20.53 -23.49
CA ALA A 39 -16.88 -20.51 -24.66
C ALA A 39 -17.31 -19.48 -25.73
N LEU A 40 -18.59 -19.12 -25.78
CA LEU A 40 -19.10 -18.08 -26.69
C LEU A 40 -19.06 -16.65 -26.11
N GLU A 41 -18.88 -16.49 -24.79
CA GLU A 41 -18.52 -15.20 -24.18
C GLU A 41 -17.01 -14.89 -24.27
N VAL A 42 -16.16 -15.89 -24.53
CA VAL A 42 -14.69 -15.73 -24.58
C VAL A 42 -14.15 -15.35 -25.97
N VAL A 43 -14.96 -15.38 -27.03
CA VAL A 43 -14.59 -14.74 -28.31
C VAL A 43 -14.99 -13.26 -28.25
N SER A 44 -14.24 -12.47 -27.48
CA SER A 44 -14.32 -11.01 -27.56
C SER A 44 -14.09 -10.61 -29.03
N LYS A 45 -15.00 -9.84 -29.64
CA LYS A 45 -14.76 -9.24 -30.96
C LYS A 45 -13.45 -8.44 -30.89
N ARG A 46 -12.40 -8.94 -31.55
CA ARG A 46 -11.13 -8.19 -31.72
C ARG A 46 -11.45 -6.82 -32.27
N THR A 47 -10.82 -5.78 -31.73
CA THR A 47 -11.04 -4.41 -32.21
C THR A 47 -10.45 -4.23 -33.62
N GLU A 48 -10.99 -3.29 -34.42
CA GLU A 48 -10.41 -3.00 -35.74
C GLU A 48 -8.96 -2.49 -35.65
N ALA A 49 -8.63 -1.82 -34.55
CA ALA A 49 -7.28 -1.32 -34.28
C ALA A 49 -6.29 -2.44 -33.90
N GLU A 50 -6.74 -3.47 -33.16
CA GLU A 50 -5.98 -4.70 -32.91
C GLU A 50 -5.63 -5.42 -34.22
N GLN A 51 -6.61 -5.59 -35.11
CA GLN A 51 -6.39 -6.24 -36.40
C GLN A 51 -5.44 -5.44 -37.30
N LEU A 52 -5.54 -4.11 -37.27
CA LEU A 52 -4.65 -3.23 -38.02
C LEU A 52 -3.21 -3.29 -37.47
N PHE A 53 -3.05 -3.32 -36.15
CA PHE A 53 -1.75 -3.50 -35.49
C PHE A 53 -1.08 -4.81 -35.89
N GLU A 54 -1.79 -5.94 -35.81
CA GLU A 54 -1.25 -7.26 -36.16
C GLU A 54 -0.77 -7.28 -37.61
N LYS A 55 -1.59 -6.76 -38.55
CA LYS A 55 -1.22 -6.70 -39.98
C LYS A 55 -0.03 -5.78 -40.25
N LEU A 56 0.06 -4.62 -39.61
CA LEU A 56 1.21 -3.72 -39.75
C LEU A 56 2.51 -4.36 -39.25
N ARG A 57 2.43 -5.07 -38.12
CA ARG A 57 3.58 -5.81 -37.55
C ARG A 57 4.01 -6.95 -38.46
N ASP A 58 3.06 -7.78 -38.90
CA ASP A 58 3.35 -9.00 -39.65
C ASP A 58 3.92 -8.68 -41.05
N GLU A 59 3.54 -7.54 -41.64
CA GLU A 59 4.11 -7.01 -42.88
C GLU A 59 5.42 -6.20 -42.69
N GLY A 60 5.96 -6.12 -41.47
CA GLY A 60 7.20 -5.38 -41.17
C GLY A 60 7.09 -3.86 -41.31
N LEU A 61 5.88 -3.32 -41.32
CA LEU A 61 5.59 -1.89 -41.43
C LEU A 61 5.58 -1.19 -40.06
N LEU A 62 5.42 -1.95 -38.99
CA LEU A 62 5.60 -1.55 -37.59
C LEU A 62 6.82 -2.27 -37.01
N THR A 63 7.82 -1.51 -36.56
CA THR A 63 9.10 -2.05 -36.04
C THR A 63 9.44 -1.47 -34.67
N ALA A 64 10.02 -2.27 -33.79
CA ALA A 64 10.61 -1.83 -32.52
C ALA A 64 12.13 -1.62 -32.68
N ASP A 65 12.67 -0.55 -32.10
CA ASP A 65 14.13 -0.35 -32.02
C ASP A 65 14.75 -1.08 -30.80
N ALA A 66 16.06 -0.93 -30.60
CA ALA A 66 16.79 -1.54 -29.49
C ALA A 66 16.32 -1.08 -28.09
N ASN A 67 15.63 0.06 -28.00
CA ASN A 67 15.06 0.60 -26.76
C ASN A 67 13.55 0.29 -26.64
N GLY A 68 12.98 -0.50 -27.58
CA GLY A 68 11.57 -0.85 -27.62
C GLY A 68 10.66 0.27 -28.13
N GLN A 69 11.20 1.34 -28.75
CA GLN A 69 10.38 2.35 -29.41
C GLN A 69 9.81 1.81 -30.71
N LEU A 70 8.50 1.95 -30.86
CA LEU A 70 7.73 1.56 -32.02
C LEU A 70 7.74 2.66 -33.08
N SER A 71 8.02 2.28 -34.32
CA SER A 71 7.92 3.15 -35.48
C SER A 71 7.09 2.48 -36.55
N VAL A 72 6.19 3.25 -37.16
CA VAL A 72 5.46 2.83 -38.35
C VAL A 72 6.07 3.54 -39.56
N LYS A 73 6.19 2.85 -40.68
CA LYS A 73 6.72 3.44 -41.92
C LYS A 73 5.94 4.70 -42.33
N PRO A 74 6.61 5.71 -42.90
CA PRO A 74 5.98 6.97 -43.30
C PRO A 74 5.03 6.78 -44.50
N ARG A 75 4.15 7.77 -44.75
CA ARG A 75 3.12 7.71 -45.82
C ARG A 75 3.71 7.46 -47.21
N ASP A 76 4.93 7.94 -47.46
CA ASP A 76 5.64 7.84 -48.74
C ASP A 76 6.46 6.54 -48.89
N HIS A 77 6.44 5.64 -47.91
CA HIS A 77 7.23 4.40 -47.92
C HIS A 77 7.00 3.56 -49.19
N VAL A 78 5.76 3.43 -49.64
CA VAL A 78 5.42 2.66 -50.85
C VAL A 78 5.96 3.32 -52.11
N LEU A 79 5.96 4.65 -52.18
CA LEU A 79 6.55 5.39 -53.29
C LEU A 79 8.06 5.18 -53.33
N ALA A 80 8.72 5.22 -52.18
CA ALA A 80 10.15 4.94 -52.06
C ALA A 80 10.50 3.50 -52.48
N GLN A 81 9.71 2.50 -52.09
CA GLN A 81 9.91 1.10 -52.49
C GLN A 81 9.70 0.86 -53.99
N ARG A 82 8.69 1.51 -54.60
CA ARG A 82 8.49 1.47 -56.05
C ARG A 82 9.67 2.08 -56.81
N ALA A 83 10.17 3.22 -56.33
CA ALA A 83 11.37 3.85 -56.90
C ALA A 83 12.61 2.96 -56.78
N ALA A 84 12.66 2.09 -55.76
CA ALA A 84 13.73 1.11 -55.56
C ALA A 84 13.53 -0.22 -56.33
N GLY A 85 12.51 -0.32 -57.19
CA GLY A 85 12.31 -1.48 -58.08
C GLY A 85 11.48 -2.63 -57.49
N ALA A 86 10.77 -2.42 -56.38
CA ALA A 86 9.88 -3.44 -55.82
C ALA A 86 8.59 -3.61 -56.65
N ASP A 87 8.11 -4.86 -56.76
CA ASP A 87 6.93 -5.21 -57.55
C ASP A 87 5.64 -4.54 -57.01
N THR A 88 4.78 -4.10 -57.94
CA THR A 88 3.56 -3.35 -57.61
C THR A 88 2.50 -4.26 -56.97
N ALA A 89 2.48 -5.56 -57.31
CA ALA A 89 1.53 -6.50 -56.73
C ALA A 89 1.85 -6.80 -55.26
N THR A 90 3.13 -6.92 -54.90
CA THR A 90 3.59 -7.13 -53.51
C THR A 90 3.39 -5.88 -52.63
N LEU A 91 3.48 -4.67 -53.19
CA LEU A 91 3.30 -3.42 -52.42
C LEU A 91 1.82 -3.02 -52.20
N LYS A 92 0.87 -3.71 -52.83
CA LYS A 92 -0.56 -3.35 -52.79
C LYS A 92 -1.18 -3.52 -51.39
N LEU A 93 -0.68 -4.46 -50.60
CA LEU A 93 -1.10 -4.65 -49.21
C LEU A 93 -0.48 -3.59 -48.31
N ALA A 94 0.82 -3.35 -48.42
CA ALA A 94 1.53 -2.32 -47.65
C ALA A 94 0.95 -0.92 -47.83
N SER A 95 0.60 -0.54 -49.07
CA SER A 95 -0.08 0.73 -49.35
C SER A 95 -1.40 0.86 -48.59
N ARG A 96 -2.24 -0.17 -48.65
CA ARG A 96 -3.55 -0.17 -47.97
C ARG A 96 -3.41 -0.11 -46.45
N LEU A 97 -2.43 -0.79 -45.87
CA LEU A 97 -2.20 -0.77 -44.42
C LEU A 97 -1.67 0.58 -43.94
N ILE A 98 -0.75 1.21 -44.68
CA ILE A 98 -0.24 2.55 -44.38
C ILE A 98 -1.37 3.58 -44.51
N ASP A 99 -2.17 3.51 -45.58
CA ASP A 99 -3.32 4.42 -45.77
C ASP A 99 -4.32 4.26 -44.62
N ASN A 100 -4.66 3.02 -44.25
CA ASN A 100 -5.53 2.74 -43.10
C ASN A 100 -4.94 3.30 -41.80
N TYR A 101 -3.64 3.07 -41.55
CA TYR A 101 -2.97 3.57 -40.37
C TYR A 101 -3.02 5.09 -40.25
N TYR A 102 -2.94 5.84 -41.36
CA TYR A 102 -2.87 7.31 -41.31
C TYR A 102 -4.21 8.03 -41.57
N ALA A 103 -5.20 7.39 -42.20
CA ALA A 103 -6.41 8.04 -42.69
C ALA A 103 -7.71 7.58 -42.00
N THR A 104 -7.65 6.54 -41.15
CA THR A 104 -8.86 5.96 -40.50
C THR A 104 -8.85 6.15 -38.98
N ASP A 105 -10.00 5.95 -38.34
CA ASP A 105 -10.14 6.00 -36.88
C ASP A 105 -9.43 4.86 -36.16
N PRO A 106 -9.48 3.58 -36.61
CA PRO A 106 -8.62 2.53 -36.07
C PRO A 106 -7.13 2.89 -36.14
N GLY A 107 -6.71 3.52 -37.24
CA GLY A 107 -5.37 4.07 -37.40
C GLY A 107 -5.06 5.19 -36.41
N ARG A 108 -6.02 6.07 -36.10
CA ARG A 108 -5.89 7.10 -35.05
C ARG A 108 -5.68 6.47 -33.68
N THR A 109 -6.54 5.54 -33.27
CA THR A 109 -6.42 4.84 -31.99
C THR A 109 -5.07 4.14 -31.87
N LEU A 110 -4.60 3.50 -32.95
CA LEU A 110 -3.30 2.86 -32.96
C LEU A 110 -2.14 3.86 -32.86
N ARG A 111 -2.21 5.02 -33.55
CA ARG A 111 -1.25 6.11 -33.38
C ARG A 111 -1.19 6.61 -31.94
N ASP A 112 -2.34 6.75 -31.29
CA ASP A 112 -2.43 7.21 -29.90
C ASP A 112 -1.80 6.20 -28.92
N TRP A 113 -2.01 4.90 -29.14
CA TRP A 113 -1.37 3.85 -28.34
C TRP A 113 0.13 3.72 -28.60
N ILE A 114 0.57 3.78 -29.86
CA ILE A 114 2.01 3.78 -30.20
C ILE A 114 2.69 5.01 -29.60
N ALA A 115 2.05 6.17 -29.66
CA ALA A 115 2.55 7.36 -29.01
C ALA A 115 2.67 7.13 -27.49
N GLN A 116 1.62 6.66 -26.82
CA GLN A 116 1.66 6.32 -25.39
C GLN A 116 2.77 5.31 -25.03
N TRP A 117 2.88 4.24 -25.81
CA TRP A 117 3.91 3.23 -25.67
C TRP A 117 5.31 3.82 -25.75
N ASN A 118 5.57 4.62 -26.79
CA ASN A 118 6.88 5.23 -27.01
C ASN A 118 7.25 6.23 -25.92
N ARG A 119 6.25 6.93 -25.35
CA ARG A 119 6.47 7.84 -24.22
C ARG A 119 7.01 7.12 -22.99
N GLY A 120 6.69 5.84 -22.81
CA GLY A 120 7.16 5.03 -21.68
C GLY A 120 8.57 4.43 -21.85
N ARG A 121 9.24 4.59 -23.00
CA ARG A 121 10.49 3.87 -23.31
C ARG A 121 11.77 4.67 -23.06
N LEU A 122 11.72 5.99 -23.21
CA LEU A 122 12.87 6.89 -23.11
C LEU A 122 12.59 8.04 -22.16
N LEU A 123 13.60 8.43 -21.40
CA LEU A 123 13.53 9.46 -20.35
C LEU A 123 14.53 10.57 -20.62
N SER A 124 14.03 11.79 -20.80
CA SER A 124 14.79 13.02 -20.60
C SER A 124 13.97 14.00 -19.79
N GLY A 125 14.60 14.74 -18.89
CA GLY A 125 13.90 15.73 -18.11
C GLY A 125 14.81 16.70 -17.38
N VAL A 126 14.24 17.82 -16.97
CA VAL A 126 14.92 18.85 -16.16
C VAL A 126 13.96 19.48 -15.14
N ARG A 127 14.49 19.76 -13.95
CA ARG A 127 13.89 20.67 -12.97
C ARG A 127 14.96 21.49 -12.26
N ASP A 128 14.56 22.49 -11.50
CA ASP A 128 15.48 23.32 -10.73
C ASP A 128 14.87 23.83 -9.42
N ASN A 129 15.71 24.46 -8.60
CA ASN A 129 15.36 25.04 -7.31
C ASN A 129 15.17 26.56 -7.32
N ARG A 130 14.79 27.16 -8.46
CA ARG A 130 14.61 28.62 -8.53
C ARG A 130 13.48 29.07 -7.59
N PRO A 131 13.66 30.16 -6.81
CA PRO A 131 12.58 30.73 -6.01
C PRO A 131 11.43 31.16 -6.92
N ARG A 132 10.19 30.78 -6.58
CA ARG A 132 8.99 31.22 -7.31
C ARG A 132 8.46 32.49 -6.66
N THR A 133 8.90 33.66 -7.13
CA THR A 133 8.41 34.98 -6.68
C THR A 133 7.72 35.71 -7.84
N PRO A 134 6.86 36.71 -7.57
CA PRO A 134 6.26 37.55 -8.62
C PRO A 134 7.30 38.20 -9.56
N ASP A 135 8.52 38.43 -9.06
CA ASP A 135 9.62 39.08 -9.79
C ASP A 135 10.45 38.12 -10.67
N THR A 136 10.32 36.81 -10.47
CA THR A 136 10.87 35.81 -11.38
C THR A 136 9.86 35.53 -12.48
N SER A 137 10.04 36.10 -13.66
CA SER A 137 9.18 35.77 -14.81
C SER A 137 9.22 34.26 -15.06
N LEU A 138 8.03 33.64 -15.03
CA LEU A 138 7.72 32.21 -14.98
C LEU A 138 8.12 31.41 -16.25
N ALA A 139 9.29 31.62 -16.84
CA ALA A 139 9.67 30.78 -17.98
C ALA A 139 9.97 29.36 -17.48
N GLU A 140 9.01 28.46 -17.67
CA GLU A 140 9.17 27.03 -17.44
C GLU A 140 10.26 26.45 -18.36
N TRP A 141 10.73 25.25 -18.07
CA TRP A 141 11.60 24.53 -19.01
C TRP A 141 10.76 24.03 -20.18
N VAL A 142 11.13 24.46 -21.38
CA VAL A 142 10.46 24.11 -22.64
C VAL A 142 11.41 23.26 -23.49
N PRO A 143 10.97 22.11 -24.03
CA PRO A 143 11.80 21.27 -24.87
C PRO A 143 11.72 21.68 -26.34
N PHE A 144 12.83 21.53 -27.04
CA PHE A 144 12.99 21.81 -28.46
C PHE A 144 13.54 20.57 -29.18
N ASP A 145 13.09 20.35 -30.41
CA ASP A 145 13.62 19.29 -31.29
C ASP A 145 15.01 19.63 -31.83
N SER A 146 15.64 18.66 -32.49
CA SER A 146 16.96 18.82 -33.12
C SER A 146 17.01 19.87 -34.25
N ARG A 147 15.86 20.32 -34.74
CA ARG A 147 15.72 21.39 -35.75
C ARG A 147 15.41 22.75 -35.12
N GLY A 148 15.35 22.82 -33.79
CA GLY A 148 15.13 24.04 -33.03
C GLY A 148 13.67 24.50 -32.97
N ALA A 149 12.72 23.64 -33.36
CA ALA A 149 11.29 23.91 -33.20
C ALA A 149 10.86 23.56 -31.75
N PRO A 150 10.04 24.40 -31.10
CA PRO A 150 9.46 24.02 -29.81
C PRO A 150 8.60 22.79 -30.03
N LEU A 151 8.84 21.75 -29.24
CA LEU A 151 7.95 20.60 -29.24
C LEU A 151 6.58 21.08 -28.76
N ARG A 152 5.51 20.62 -29.39
CA ARG A 152 4.12 20.95 -29.01
C ARG A 152 3.47 19.83 -28.21
N ASP A 153 3.84 18.58 -28.51
CA ASP A 153 3.50 17.38 -27.76
C ASP A 153 4.60 17.04 -26.75
N TYR A 154 4.94 18.01 -25.89
CA TYR A 154 5.59 17.69 -24.63
C TYR A 154 4.50 17.74 -23.56
N GLY A 155 4.36 16.64 -22.83
CA GLY A 155 3.56 16.70 -21.63
C GLY A 155 4.31 17.50 -20.56
N ARG A 156 3.56 18.10 -19.64
CA ARG A 156 3.81 17.70 -18.25
C ARG A 156 3.44 16.23 -18.20
N VAL A 157 4.37 15.36 -18.57
CA VAL A 157 4.06 13.92 -18.64
C VAL A 157 3.71 13.48 -17.23
N PRO A 158 2.77 12.55 -17.03
CA PRO A 158 2.51 11.97 -15.73
C PRO A 158 3.78 11.36 -15.15
N LEU A 159 4.13 11.84 -13.97
CA LEU A 159 4.52 11.16 -12.73
C LEU A 159 5.33 9.86 -12.65
N GLU A 160 5.30 9.00 -13.64
CA GLU A 160 5.90 7.67 -13.57
C GLU A 160 7.43 7.65 -13.85
N PHE A 161 8.09 8.81 -13.85
CA PHE A 161 9.51 8.93 -14.20
C PHE A 161 10.31 9.58 -13.08
N GLY A 162 10.96 8.78 -12.23
CA GLY A 162 11.64 9.28 -11.04
C GLY A 162 13.08 8.80 -10.93
N TYR A 163 14.05 9.72 -10.92
CA TYR A 163 15.33 9.51 -10.25
C TYR A 163 15.90 10.83 -9.74
N VAL A 164 16.47 10.79 -8.53
CA VAL A 164 17.79 11.22 -8.04
C VAL A 164 17.59 11.63 -6.58
N MET A 165 18.26 10.96 -5.63
CA MET A 165 18.81 11.53 -4.36
C MET A 165 18.85 10.47 -3.24
N ASN A 166 19.93 9.68 -3.16
CA ASN A 166 20.43 8.94 -1.98
C ASN A 166 19.48 8.60 -0.79
N GLY A 167 18.23 8.19 -1.04
CA GLY A 167 17.22 8.02 0.00
C GLY A 167 16.87 9.28 0.80
N VAL A 168 17.13 10.49 0.28
CA VAL A 168 16.87 11.78 0.97
C VAL A 168 16.08 12.74 0.07
N LEU A 169 14.92 13.18 0.54
CA LEU A 169 14.10 14.20 -0.10
C LEU A 169 14.76 15.57 0.03
N VAL A 170 14.91 16.29 -1.09
CA VAL A 170 15.48 17.65 -1.11
C VAL A 170 14.39 18.66 -1.42
N ALA A 171 14.04 19.48 -0.44
CA ALA A 171 13.05 20.54 -0.58
C ALA A 171 13.51 21.65 -1.54
N GLY A 172 12.54 22.43 -2.04
CA GLY A 172 12.80 23.66 -2.78
C GLY A 172 12.99 23.51 -4.30
N PHE A 173 12.71 22.34 -4.87
CA PHE A 173 12.70 22.13 -6.31
C PHE A 173 11.28 22.23 -6.90
N GLY A 174 11.15 22.78 -8.11
CA GLY A 174 9.89 22.80 -8.86
C GLY A 174 9.57 21.49 -9.58
N ASP A 175 8.46 21.48 -10.30
CA ASP A 175 8.03 20.34 -11.12
C ASP A 175 9.03 20.02 -12.26
N TRP A 176 9.04 18.77 -12.71
CA TRP A 176 9.81 18.36 -13.88
C TRP A 176 9.13 18.76 -15.18
N SER A 177 9.95 19.24 -16.13
CA SER A 177 9.63 19.17 -17.54
C SER A 177 10.31 17.95 -18.14
N VAL A 178 9.57 17.10 -18.86
CA VAL A 178 10.11 15.84 -19.41
C VAL A 178 9.70 15.64 -20.87
N SER A 179 10.52 14.90 -21.61
CA SER A 179 10.30 14.59 -23.01
C SER A 179 10.81 13.17 -23.31
N PRO A 180 10.03 12.35 -24.03
CA PRO A 180 10.45 11.02 -24.46
C PRO A 180 11.15 11.02 -25.82
N GLU A 181 11.36 12.20 -26.42
CA GLU A 181 12.00 12.32 -27.72
C GLU A 181 13.52 12.17 -27.65
N GLN A 182 14.10 11.75 -28.76
CA GLN A 182 15.55 11.72 -28.96
C GLN A 182 16.08 13.12 -29.25
N GLY A 183 17.20 13.48 -28.61
CA GLY A 183 17.93 14.72 -28.92
C GLY A 183 17.19 16.00 -28.51
N VAL A 184 16.67 16.05 -27.28
CA VAL A 184 15.92 17.19 -26.75
C VAL A 184 16.86 18.28 -26.24
N GLU A 185 16.60 19.53 -26.60
CA GLU A 185 17.23 20.69 -25.96
C GLU A 185 16.23 21.40 -25.05
N TRP A 186 16.54 21.42 -23.75
CA TRP A 186 15.76 22.14 -22.76
C TRP A 186 16.16 23.61 -22.72
N ARG A 187 15.17 24.50 -22.77
CA ARG A 187 15.38 25.95 -22.68
C ARG A 187 14.55 26.58 -21.58
N THR A 188 15.12 27.56 -20.90
CA THR A 188 14.40 28.39 -19.93
C THR A 188 15.02 29.78 -19.87
N GLU A 189 14.20 30.78 -19.56
CA GLU A 189 14.66 32.14 -19.30
C GLU A 189 14.62 32.43 -17.79
N LEU A 190 15.64 33.11 -17.30
CA LEU A 190 15.74 33.48 -15.89
C LEU A 190 16.12 34.94 -15.77
N ARG A 191 15.43 35.68 -14.90
CA ARG A 191 15.81 37.03 -14.52
C ARG A 191 16.21 37.05 -13.05
N LEU A 192 17.47 37.38 -12.78
CA LEU A 192 18.05 37.45 -11.45
C LEU A 192 18.33 38.90 -11.06
N THR A 193 17.81 39.35 -9.93
CA THR A 193 18.07 40.69 -9.38
C THR A 193 19.40 40.76 -8.61
N LYS A 194 19.90 39.61 -8.15
CA LYS A 194 21.20 39.43 -7.48
C LYS A 194 21.83 38.12 -7.97
N ALA A 195 23.15 37.98 -7.82
CA ALA A 195 23.82 36.72 -8.12
C ALA A 195 23.24 35.59 -7.25
N ALA A 196 23.05 34.41 -7.83
CA ALA A 196 22.42 33.27 -7.18
C ALA A 196 23.02 31.95 -7.65
N SER A 197 22.98 30.94 -6.77
CA SER A 197 23.30 29.56 -7.12
C SER A 197 22.02 28.83 -7.50
N LEU A 198 21.96 28.32 -8.72
CA LEU A 198 20.85 27.52 -9.24
C LEU A 198 21.31 26.06 -9.32
N THR A 199 20.55 25.15 -8.72
CA THR A 199 20.77 23.71 -8.85
C THR A 199 19.74 23.14 -9.80
N LEU A 200 20.20 22.52 -10.87
CA LEU A 200 19.39 21.74 -11.80
C LEU A 200 19.47 20.27 -11.41
N GLN A 201 18.36 19.56 -11.56
CA GLN A 201 18.33 18.11 -11.62
C GLN A 201 17.96 17.69 -13.02
N VAL A 202 18.69 16.72 -13.56
CA VAL A 202 18.54 16.27 -14.94
C VAL A 202 18.45 14.75 -14.98
N VAL A 203 17.47 14.25 -15.74
CA VAL A 203 17.38 12.84 -16.13
C VAL A 203 17.76 12.74 -17.60
N GLY A 204 18.60 11.76 -17.94
CA GLY A 204 19.27 11.69 -19.22
C GLY A 204 20.73 12.14 -19.10
N ARG A 205 21.46 12.12 -20.20
CA ARG A 205 22.87 12.52 -20.27
C ARG A 205 22.95 13.99 -20.72
N PRO A 206 23.14 14.95 -19.79
CA PRO A 206 23.23 16.36 -20.15
C PRO A 206 24.55 16.67 -20.85
N ASP A 207 24.49 17.51 -21.87
CA ASP A 207 25.63 18.26 -22.36
C ASP A 207 25.70 19.61 -21.62
N VAL A 208 26.72 19.75 -20.77
CA VAL A 208 26.93 20.95 -19.94
C VAL A 208 28.00 21.87 -20.49
N SER A 209 28.63 21.54 -21.61
CA SER A 209 29.77 22.27 -22.18
C SER A 209 29.48 23.75 -22.43
N HIS A 210 28.21 24.09 -22.67
CA HIS A 210 27.74 25.44 -22.95
C HIS A 210 27.22 26.21 -21.71
N LEU A 211 27.17 25.57 -20.53
CA LEU A 211 26.64 26.20 -19.32
C LEU A 211 27.71 27.06 -18.61
N PRO A 212 27.36 28.27 -18.12
CA PRO A 212 28.30 29.13 -17.41
C PRO A 212 28.60 28.59 -16.00
N SER A 213 29.87 28.71 -15.57
CA SER A 213 30.33 28.44 -14.19
C SER A 213 29.63 27.26 -13.50
N HIS A 214 29.66 26.09 -14.18
CA HIS A 214 28.90 24.91 -13.79
C HIS A 214 29.74 23.89 -13.02
N GLN A 215 29.11 23.18 -12.09
CA GLN A 215 29.63 21.96 -11.48
C GLN A 215 28.65 20.82 -11.77
N LEU A 216 29.09 19.83 -12.55
CA LEU A 216 28.33 18.62 -12.84
C LEU A 216 28.64 17.55 -11.79
N LEU A 217 27.61 17.04 -11.15
CA LEU A 217 27.66 15.95 -10.18
C LEU A 217 26.83 14.79 -10.73
N ALA A 218 27.46 13.65 -10.96
CA ALA A 218 26.78 12.47 -11.48
C ALA A 218 26.31 11.58 -10.32
N CYS A 219 25.08 11.09 -10.42
CA CYS A 219 24.37 10.47 -9.30
C CYS A 219 24.12 8.99 -9.58
N VAL A 220 24.61 8.09 -8.70
CA VAL A 220 24.39 6.63 -8.85
C VAL A 220 23.86 5.98 -7.58
N ARG A 221 23.32 4.76 -7.74
CA ARG A 221 22.77 3.91 -6.67
C ARG A 221 23.85 3.31 -5.76
N ASP A 222 24.96 2.88 -6.35
CA ASP A 222 25.99 2.06 -5.67
C ASP A 222 27.22 2.89 -5.31
N VAL A 223 27.03 4.02 -4.63
CA VAL A 223 28.15 4.80 -4.10
C VAL A 223 28.71 4.13 -2.84
N PRO A 224 30.04 3.94 -2.73
CA PRO A 224 30.65 3.39 -1.53
C PRO A 224 30.25 4.16 -0.27
N ALA A 225 30.08 3.44 0.84
CA ALA A 225 29.73 4.04 2.12
C ALA A 225 30.69 5.20 2.47
N GLY A 226 30.13 6.37 2.81
CA GLY A 226 30.88 7.56 3.19
C GLY A 226 31.16 8.57 2.07
N GLN A 227 30.76 8.32 0.82
CA GLN A 227 30.81 9.31 -0.26
C GLN A 227 29.42 9.92 -0.57
N PRO A 228 29.35 11.20 -1.02
CA PRO A 228 28.10 11.78 -1.49
C PRO A 228 27.67 11.14 -2.81
N ASN A 229 26.43 10.68 -2.90
CA ASN A 229 26.00 9.91 -4.09
C ASN A 229 26.01 10.69 -5.40
N CYS A 230 26.01 12.02 -5.33
CA CYS A 230 26.33 12.88 -6.46
C CYS A 230 27.72 13.47 -6.20
N ALA A 231 28.72 12.95 -6.90
CA ALA A 231 30.11 13.36 -6.74
C ALA A 231 30.69 13.89 -8.05
N ALA A 232 31.55 14.90 -7.94
CA ALA A 232 32.32 15.38 -9.08
C ALA A 232 33.30 14.29 -9.53
N GLY A 233 33.38 14.05 -10.84
CA GLY A 233 34.29 13.05 -11.43
C GLY A 233 33.82 11.59 -11.34
N TYR A 234 32.69 11.30 -10.67
CA TYR A 234 32.12 9.95 -10.62
C TYR A 234 31.13 9.76 -11.78
N GLN A 235 31.53 9.12 -12.88
CA GLN A 235 30.63 8.79 -14.00
C GLN A 235 30.76 7.31 -14.36
N SER A 236 29.64 6.66 -14.62
CA SER A 236 29.57 5.27 -15.10
C SER A 236 28.45 5.08 -16.11
N ASP A 237 28.46 3.99 -16.86
CA ASP A 237 27.37 3.65 -17.80
C ASP A 237 25.99 3.47 -17.12
N GLN A 238 26.02 3.23 -15.80
CA GLN A 238 24.86 3.14 -14.92
C GLN A 238 24.33 4.51 -14.48
N THR A 239 25.04 5.60 -14.75
CA THR A 239 24.59 6.96 -14.40
C THR A 239 23.45 7.36 -15.32
N LYS A 240 22.26 7.54 -14.74
CA LYS A 240 21.05 7.94 -15.47
C LYS A 240 20.59 9.37 -15.14
N ALA A 241 21.21 10.01 -14.16
CA ALA A 241 20.79 11.31 -13.69
C ALA A 241 21.91 12.11 -13.00
N TYR A 242 21.72 13.43 -12.99
CA TYR A 242 22.77 14.39 -12.67
C TYR A 242 22.22 15.58 -11.87
N GLN A 243 23.05 16.14 -11.00
CA GLN A 243 22.88 17.49 -10.47
C GLN A 243 23.85 18.44 -11.17
N ILE A 244 23.36 19.60 -11.57
CA ILE A 244 24.21 20.68 -12.11
C ILE A 244 24.05 21.89 -11.21
N ARG A 245 25.14 22.34 -10.58
CA ARG A 245 25.15 23.61 -9.85
C ARG A 245 25.69 24.70 -10.75
N LEU A 246 24.93 25.78 -10.89
CA LEU A 246 25.25 26.96 -11.69
C LEU A 246 25.37 28.16 -10.76
N ASN A 247 26.46 28.92 -10.88
CA ASN A 247 26.57 30.22 -10.23
C ASN A 247 26.33 31.31 -11.26
N LEU A 248 25.18 31.98 -11.18
CA LEU A 248 24.74 32.96 -12.15
C LEU A 248 24.83 34.38 -11.56
N PRO A 249 25.42 35.36 -12.26
CA PRO A 249 25.39 36.76 -11.82
C PRO A 249 23.97 37.35 -11.94
N ALA A 250 23.76 38.54 -11.37
CA ALA A 250 22.53 39.29 -11.61
C ALA A 250 22.38 39.61 -13.11
N GLY A 251 21.15 39.53 -13.65
CA GLY A 251 20.88 39.76 -15.07
C GLY A 251 19.83 38.83 -15.66
N LYS A 252 19.66 38.91 -16.98
CA LYS A 252 18.84 37.99 -17.76
C LYS A 252 19.72 36.86 -18.29
N HIS A 253 19.25 35.63 -18.16
CA HIS A 253 19.93 34.42 -18.60
C HIS A 253 19.00 33.58 -19.46
N LEU A 254 19.51 33.10 -20.59
CA LEU A 254 18.88 32.05 -21.38
C LEU A 254 19.71 30.78 -21.17
N LEU A 255 19.13 29.80 -20.48
CA LEU A 255 19.78 28.51 -20.27
C LEU A 255 19.36 27.55 -21.38
N ARG A 256 20.34 26.86 -21.95
CA ARG A 256 20.16 25.80 -22.94
C ARG A 256 20.86 24.55 -22.43
N LEU A 257 20.14 23.45 -22.43
CA LEU A 257 20.63 22.18 -21.92
C LEU A 257 20.20 21.05 -22.86
N PRO A 258 21.06 20.67 -23.81
CA PRO A 258 20.88 19.45 -24.59
C PRO A 258 20.95 18.24 -23.65
N VAL A 259 20.00 17.33 -23.77
CA VAL A 259 19.92 16.11 -22.96
C VAL A 259 19.63 14.92 -23.87
N ALA A 260 20.58 13.99 -23.95
CA ALA A 260 20.30 12.71 -24.58
C ALA A 260 19.45 11.84 -23.63
N PRO A 261 18.33 11.26 -24.10
CA PRO A 261 17.49 10.46 -23.24
C PRO A 261 18.16 9.15 -22.84
N VAL A 262 17.67 8.53 -21.77
CA VAL A 262 18.08 7.19 -21.32
C VAL A 262 16.90 6.22 -21.36
N ALA A 263 17.16 4.92 -21.49
CA ALA A 263 16.11 3.91 -21.44
C ALA A 263 15.37 3.95 -20.09
N ASN A 264 14.04 3.81 -20.13
CA ASN A 264 13.22 3.64 -18.94
C ASN A 264 13.33 2.19 -18.42
N PRO A 265 13.82 1.96 -17.19
CA PRO A 265 13.93 0.61 -16.64
C PRO A 265 12.59 0.03 -16.15
N GLU A 266 11.55 0.85 -15.96
CA GLU A 266 10.21 0.41 -15.57
C GLU A 266 9.13 1.02 -16.50
N PRO A 267 9.02 0.54 -17.75
CA PRO A 267 7.98 0.98 -18.68
C PRO A 267 6.59 0.59 -18.14
N GLU A 268 5.71 1.58 -17.94
CA GLU A 268 4.31 1.35 -17.53
C GLU A 268 3.48 0.79 -18.68
N ASP A 269 3.56 -0.53 -18.88
CA ASP A 269 2.85 -1.22 -19.95
C ASP A 269 1.45 -1.70 -19.52
N ARG A 270 1.11 -1.58 -18.21
CA ARG A 270 -0.04 -2.26 -17.59
C ARG A 270 -1.40 -1.82 -18.12
N ASP A 271 -1.50 -0.60 -18.63
CA ASP A 271 -2.73 -0.01 -19.16
C ASP A 271 -2.77 0.05 -20.70
N LEU A 272 -1.71 -0.39 -21.37
CA LEU A 272 -1.65 -0.46 -22.83
C LEU A 272 -1.95 -1.88 -23.33
N PRO A 273 -2.60 -2.04 -24.49
CA PRO A 273 -2.85 -3.36 -25.07
C PRO A 273 -1.61 -3.92 -25.78
N LEU A 274 -0.41 -3.61 -25.31
CA LEU A 274 0.86 -3.89 -25.95
C LEU A 274 1.83 -4.54 -24.96
N ALA A 275 2.63 -5.50 -25.40
CA ALA A 275 3.73 -6.08 -24.63
C ALA A 275 4.94 -6.37 -25.50
N LEU A 276 6.14 -6.27 -24.93
CA LEU A 276 7.40 -6.58 -25.61
C LEU A 276 7.95 -7.90 -25.06
N ASN A 277 7.85 -8.96 -25.86
CA ASN A 277 8.33 -10.29 -25.52
C ASN A 277 9.52 -10.64 -26.43
N GLU A 278 10.72 -10.78 -25.85
CA GLU A 278 11.94 -11.17 -26.58
C GLU A 278 12.22 -10.31 -27.84
N GLY A 279 11.97 -9.00 -27.77
CA GLY A 279 12.16 -8.05 -28.87
C GLY A 279 11.02 -7.98 -29.88
N ARG A 280 9.96 -8.78 -29.69
CA ARG A 280 8.74 -8.76 -30.52
C ARG A 280 7.60 -8.03 -29.81
N ILE A 281 6.93 -7.13 -30.51
CA ILE A 281 5.75 -6.43 -30.00
C ILE A 281 4.47 -7.26 -30.21
N GLU A 282 3.70 -7.44 -29.15
CA GLU A 282 2.48 -8.27 -29.13
C GLU A 282 1.29 -7.49 -28.59
N TRP A 283 0.10 -7.81 -29.11
CA TRP A 283 -1.16 -7.28 -28.60
C TRP A 283 -1.60 -8.11 -27.39
N VAL A 284 -1.85 -7.47 -26.25
CA VAL A 284 -2.33 -8.16 -25.05
C VAL A 284 -3.81 -7.89 -24.87
N ALA A 285 -4.62 -8.94 -25.05
CA ALA A 285 -6.04 -8.88 -24.70
C ALA A 285 -6.16 -8.60 -23.19
N LYS A 286 -6.63 -7.41 -22.83
CA LYS A 286 -6.90 -7.07 -21.42
C LYS A 286 -7.95 -8.05 -20.90
N ARG A 287 -7.57 -8.99 -20.03
CA ARG A 287 -8.55 -9.68 -19.17
C ARG A 287 -9.32 -8.60 -18.42
N GLU A 288 -10.64 -8.61 -18.55
CA GLU A 288 -11.61 -7.69 -17.93
C GLU A 288 -11.32 -7.45 -16.44
N ARG A 289 -10.45 -6.48 -16.12
CA ARG A 289 -10.31 -5.99 -14.74
C ARG A 289 -10.70 -4.54 -14.57
N TYR A 290 -10.83 -3.79 -15.66
CA TYR A 290 -11.29 -2.40 -15.67
C TYR A 290 -11.92 -2.08 -17.03
N SER A 291 -13.12 -2.59 -17.29
CA SER A 291 -13.94 -2.19 -18.43
C SER A 291 -15.34 -1.88 -17.95
N ARG A 292 -15.49 -0.74 -17.26
CA ARG A 292 -16.59 0.18 -17.52
C ARG A 292 -15.98 1.59 -17.49
N ASP A 293 -16.23 2.31 -18.57
CA ASP A 293 -16.00 3.74 -18.78
C ASP A 293 -14.60 4.17 -19.26
N LEU A 294 -14.27 3.81 -20.50
CA LEU A 294 -13.78 4.84 -21.43
C LEU A 294 -15.00 5.63 -21.93
N ALA A 295 -15.50 6.53 -21.07
CA ALA A 295 -16.38 7.63 -21.44
C ALA A 295 -15.59 8.95 -21.26
N PRO A 296 -15.95 10.04 -21.95
CA PRO A 296 -15.05 11.13 -22.33
C PRO A 296 -14.39 11.80 -21.13
N SER A 297 -13.21 12.39 -21.37
CA SER A 297 -12.40 13.23 -20.46
C SER A 297 -13.24 14.15 -19.57
N ARG A 298 -13.76 13.63 -18.45
CA ARG A 298 -14.40 14.46 -17.43
C ARG A 298 -13.28 15.31 -16.83
N PRO A 299 -13.44 16.64 -16.73
CA PRO A 299 -12.46 17.46 -16.04
C PRO A 299 -12.32 16.93 -14.60
N PRO A 300 -11.09 16.95 -14.03
CA PRO A 300 -10.87 16.42 -12.69
C PRO A 300 -11.82 17.08 -11.69
N ALA A 301 -12.41 16.26 -10.82
CA ALA A 301 -13.34 16.76 -9.82
C ALA A 301 -12.62 17.80 -8.94
N THR A 302 -13.32 18.89 -8.62
CA THR A 302 -12.85 19.88 -7.65
C THR A 302 -13.51 19.61 -6.32
N PHE A 303 -12.72 19.48 -5.26
CA PHE A 303 -13.21 19.06 -3.95
C PHE A 303 -12.43 19.70 -2.80
N VAL A 304 -13.06 19.75 -1.64
CA VAL A 304 -12.43 20.16 -0.38
C VAL A 304 -12.55 19.04 0.64
N VAL A 305 -11.42 18.69 1.26
CA VAL A 305 -11.35 17.67 2.31
C VAL A 305 -11.20 18.35 3.67
N ARG A 306 -12.03 17.96 4.63
CA ARG A 306 -11.99 18.42 6.03
C ARG A 306 -11.94 17.25 7.00
N THR A 307 -11.50 17.50 8.22
CA THR A 307 -11.73 16.60 9.37
C THR A 307 -13.21 16.61 9.78
N VAL A 308 -13.60 15.73 10.71
CA VAL A 308 -14.99 15.65 11.19
C VAL A 308 -15.42 16.94 11.90
N ASP A 309 -14.48 17.62 12.54
CA ASP A 309 -14.63 18.90 13.24
C ASP A 309 -14.35 20.12 12.34
N GLY A 310 -14.19 19.93 11.03
CA GLY A 310 -14.20 21.00 10.03
C GLY A 310 -12.84 21.61 9.67
N GLN A 311 -11.74 21.13 10.24
CA GLN A 311 -10.38 21.57 9.92
C GLN A 311 -10.04 21.22 8.47
N LEU A 312 -9.60 22.21 7.69
CA LEU A 312 -9.19 22.02 6.29
C LEU A 312 -7.96 21.12 6.19
N LEU A 313 -8.08 20.07 5.39
CA LEU A 313 -7.00 19.16 5.02
C LEU A 313 -6.49 19.43 3.61
N THR A 314 -7.35 19.88 2.69
CA THR A 314 -6.95 20.42 1.38
C THR A 314 -7.30 21.89 1.23
N GLY A 315 -6.63 22.56 0.29
CA GLY A 315 -6.97 23.92 -0.13
C GLY A 315 -8.40 24.04 -0.65
N GLU A 316 -8.97 25.23 -0.51
CA GLU A 316 -10.32 25.57 -1.02
C GLU A 316 -10.32 25.88 -2.53
N ASP A 317 -9.14 25.86 -3.17
CA ASP A 317 -8.98 25.97 -4.62
C ASP A 317 -9.49 24.75 -5.40
N GLY A 318 -9.92 23.69 -4.69
CA GLY A 318 -10.45 22.46 -5.26
C GLY A 318 -9.40 21.54 -5.87
N GLN A 319 -8.10 21.87 -5.76
CA GLN A 319 -7.02 21.11 -6.39
C GLN A 319 -6.48 19.98 -5.51
N GLY A 320 -7.10 19.68 -4.38
CA GLY A 320 -6.68 18.57 -3.51
C GLY A 320 -5.28 18.71 -2.91
N ARG A 321 -4.69 19.91 -2.89
CA ARG A 321 -3.36 20.16 -2.29
C ARG A 321 -3.47 20.25 -0.77
N PRO A 322 -2.52 19.68 0.00
CA PRO A 322 -2.63 19.61 1.45
C PRO A 322 -2.42 20.99 2.07
N THR A 323 -3.19 21.30 3.12
CA THR A 323 -2.98 22.53 3.90
C THR A 323 -1.76 22.43 4.81
N GLY A 324 -1.28 23.57 5.34
CA GLY A 324 -0.23 23.59 6.35
C GLY A 324 -0.58 22.76 7.60
N PHE A 325 -1.88 22.65 7.95
CA PHE A 325 -2.33 21.74 9.00
C PHE A 325 -2.10 20.28 8.61
N ALA A 326 -2.47 19.85 7.40
CA ALA A 326 -2.26 18.48 6.96
C ALA A 326 -0.77 18.11 6.89
N LEU A 327 0.08 19.03 6.42
CA LEU A 327 1.53 18.86 6.36
C LEU A 327 2.13 18.69 7.76
N LYS A 328 1.87 19.64 8.67
CA LYS A 328 2.38 19.63 10.05
C LYS A 328 1.94 18.40 10.85
N ASN A 329 0.75 17.86 10.55
CA ASN A 329 0.17 16.75 11.31
C ASN A 329 0.32 15.38 10.63
N GLY A 330 1.34 15.23 9.77
CA GLY A 330 1.74 13.95 9.18
C GLY A 330 0.77 13.36 8.16
N LEU A 331 -0.20 14.13 7.68
CA LEU A 331 -1.22 13.67 6.73
C LEU A 331 -0.81 13.85 5.27
N ALA A 332 0.36 14.43 5.01
CA ALA A 332 0.89 14.67 3.67
C ALA A 332 0.88 13.39 2.81
N ALA A 333 1.37 12.26 3.30
CA ALA A 333 1.38 11.01 2.54
C ALA A 333 -0.02 10.42 2.27
N LEU A 334 -1.00 10.66 3.17
CA LEU A 334 -2.40 10.26 2.99
C LEU A 334 -3.10 11.09 1.92
N MET A 335 -2.96 12.41 2.01
CA MET A 335 -3.57 13.35 1.08
C MET A 335 -2.88 13.32 -0.29
N GLY A 336 -1.56 13.21 -0.24
CA GLY A 336 -0.57 13.83 -1.13
C GLY A 336 -0.99 15.10 -1.82
N TYR A 337 -0.42 15.34 -3.00
CA TYR A 337 -0.12 16.69 -3.46
C TYR A 337 -0.99 17.17 -4.63
N GLY A 338 -2.20 16.62 -4.74
CA GLY A 338 -3.19 17.04 -5.73
C GLY A 338 -3.79 15.89 -6.55
N PRO A 339 -4.53 16.21 -7.64
CA PRO A 339 -5.32 15.25 -8.40
C PRO A 339 -4.48 14.19 -9.11
N ASP A 340 -3.23 14.52 -9.43
CA ASP A 340 -2.36 13.60 -10.16
C ASP A 340 -1.82 12.47 -9.26
N TYR A 341 -2.02 12.55 -7.93
CA TYR A 341 -1.54 11.56 -6.99
C TYR A 341 -2.47 10.35 -6.85
N ARG A 342 -2.62 9.55 -7.92
CA ARG A 342 -3.62 8.45 -8.05
C ARG A 342 -3.65 7.42 -6.90
N GLY A 343 -2.57 7.27 -6.13
CA GLY A 343 -2.48 6.36 -4.98
C GLY A 343 -2.94 6.94 -3.62
N SER A 344 -3.37 8.19 -3.61
CA SER A 344 -3.77 8.93 -2.40
C SER A 344 -5.22 9.31 -2.38
N LEU A 345 -5.65 9.89 -1.26
CA LEU A 345 -6.98 10.44 -1.16
C LEU A 345 -7.24 11.49 -2.26
N SER A 346 -6.39 12.49 -2.47
CA SER A 346 -6.68 13.54 -3.46
C SER A 346 -6.74 13.02 -4.89
N GLY A 347 -5.85 12.09 -5.28
CA GLY A 347 -5.93 11.51 -6.62
C GLY A 347 -7.11 10.57 -6.83
N ILE A 348 -7.50 9.83 -5.79
CA ILE A 348 -8.72 9.01 -5.80
C ILE A 348 -9.96 9.90 -5.97
N LEU A 349 -10.06 10.98 -5.19
CA LEU A 349 -11.19 11.91 -5.24
C LEU A 349 -11.26 12.64 -6.59
N SER A 350 -10.12 13.00 -7.19
CA SER A 350 -10.08 13.66 -8.49
C SER A 350 -10.65 12.82 -9.63
N GLY A 351 -10.52 11.50 -9.57
CA GLY A 351 -11.08 10.57 -10.55
C GLY A 351 -12.53 10.18 -10.25
N SER A 352 -13.11 10.67 -9.15
CA SER A 352 -14.44 10.28 -8.68
C SER A 352 -15.56 11.14 -9.26
N ALA A 353 -16.80 10.71 -9.05
CA ALA A 353 -18.00 11.44 -9.48
C ALA A 353 -18.42 12.57 -8.52
N ILE A 354 -17.55 13.04 -7.62
CA ILE A 354 -17.84 14.19 -6.74
C ILE A 354 -18.22 15.40 -7.61
N GLY A 355 -19.30 16.10 -7.23
CA GLY A 355 -19.72 17.32 -7.91
C GLY A 355 -18.63 18.39 -7.91
N LEU A 356 -18.68 19.33 -8.86
CA LEU A 356 -17.75 20.47 -8.88
C LEU A 356 -17.90 21.28 -7.57
N GLY A 357 -16.84 21.36 -6.78
CA GLY A 357 -16.82 22.00 -5.46
C GLY A 357 -17.35 21.13 -4.31
N GLY A 358 -17.45 19.81 -4.49
CA GLY A 358 -17.99 18.91 -3.48
C GLY A 358 -17.13 18.82 -2.21
N GLU A 359 -17.79 18.62 -1.07
CA GLU A 359 -17.15 18.52 0.24
C GLU A 359 -17.00 17.05 0.66
N VAL A 360 -15.81 16.69 1.16
CA VAL A 360 -15.52 15.41 1.79
C VAL A 360 -15.12 15.65 3.24
N ARG A 361 -15.77 14.99 4.21
CA ARG A 361 -15.30 14.99 5.61
C ARG A 361 -14.76 13.62 5.98
N LEU A 362 -13.55 13.62 6.51
CA LEU A 362 -12.94 12.44 7.10
C LEU A 362 -13.42 12.25 8.54
N THR A 363 -13.30 11.04 9.05
CA THR A 363 -13.56 10.70 10.46
C THR A 363 -12.48 11.21 11.42
N LEU A 364 -11.36 11.72 10.89
CA LEU A 364 -10.26 12.25 11.68
C LEU A 364 -10.75 13.39 12.58
N ASP A 365 -10.31 13.41 13.83
CA ASP A 365 -10.48 14.53 14.75
C ASP A 365 -9.20 15.38 14.74
N SER A 366 -9.32 16.68 14.46
CA SER A 366 -8.16 17.53 14.25
C SER A 366 -7.26 17.64 15.48
N LYS A 367 -7.85 17.67 16.69
CA LYS A 367 -7.11 17.79 17.96
C LYS A 367 -6.39 16.50 18.28
N LEU A 368 -7.08 15.37 18.20
CA LEU A 368 -6.46 14.06 18.44
C LEU A 368 -5.36 13.76 17.42
N GLN A 369 -5.58 14.10 16.14
CA GLN A 369 -4.56 13.96 15.10
C GLN A 369 -3.30 14.78 15.44
N ALA A 370 -3.47 16.04 15.86
CA ALA A 370 -2.34 16.90 16.19
C ALA A 370 -1.56 16.41 17.42
N VAL A 371 -2.27 15.97 18.46
CA VAL A 371 -1.65 15.35 19.64
C VAL A 371 -0.89 14.08 19.23
N ALA A 372 -1.50 13.21 18.42
CA ALA A 372 -0.87 11.97 17.98
C ALA A 372 0.43 12.20 17.19
N GLN A 373 0.43 13.15 16.25
CA GLN A 373 1.63 13.48 15.48
C GLN A 373 2.72 14.10 16.37
N THR A 374 2.34 15.05 17.22
CA THR A 374 3.30 15.74 18.11
C THR A 374 3.98 14.75 19.05
N GLU A 375 3.22 13.85 19.66
CA GLU A 375 3.79 12.86 20.59
C GLU A 375 4.63 11.78 19.89
N LEU A 376 4.29 11.44 18.65
CA LEU A 376 5.10 10.55 17.82
C LEU A 376 6.47 11.18 17.50
N GLU A 377 6.47 12.40 16.96
CA GLU A 377 7.71 13.13 16.60
C GLU A 377 8.57 13.41 17.82
N ARG A 378 7.96 13.88 18.91
CA ARG A 378 8.68 14.15 20.16
C ARG A 378 9.35 12.90 20.70
N ARG A 379 8.73 11.71 20.61
CA ARG A 379 9.37 10.48 21.04
C ARG A 379 10.55 10.09 20.15
N LEU A 380 10.41 10.25 18.83
CA LEU A 380 11.50 10.00 17.89
C LEU A 380 12.71 10.89 18.21
N ASP A 381 12.48 12.19 18.47
CA ASP A 381 13.55 13.14 18.81
C ASP A 381 14.18 12.88 20.20
N GLU A 382 13.37 12.51 21.21
CA GLU A 382 13.86 12.16 22.55
C GLU A 382 14.74 10.90 22.55
N GLU A 383 14.36 9.89 21.77
CA GLU A 383 15.09 8.62 21.72
C GLU A 383 16.28 8.69 20.76
N TRP A 384 16.14 9.40 19.65
CA TRP A 384 17.10 9.41 18.55
C TRP A 384 17.35 10.84 18.08
N GLY A 385 18.40 11.44 18.65
CA GLY A 385 18.83 12.79 18.30
C GLY A 385 19.48 12.89 16.91
N ALA A 386 20.03 14.08 16.61
CA ALA A 386 20.55 14.41 15.28
C ALA A 386 21.68 13.50 14.75
N GLY A 387 22.41 12.81 15.65
CA GLY A 387 23.50 11.90 15.31
C GLY A 387 23.11 10.44 15.12
N ASP A 388 21.81 10.10 15.13
CA ASP A 388 21.35 8.72 14.95
C ASP A 388 21.63 8.17 13.54
N ALA A 389 22.31 7.03 13.48
CA ALA A 389 22.71 6.38 12.23
C ALA A 389 21.51 5.87 11.40
N TYR A 390 20.37 5.60 12.03
CA TYR A 390 19.17 5.07 11.37
C TYR A 390 18.09 6.12 11.13
N ARG A 391 18.37 7.41 11.34
CA ARG A 391 17.37 8.49 11.32
C ARG A 391 16.48 8.48 10.09
N ASN A 392 17.06 8.23 8.92
CA ASN A 392 16.33 8.22 7.64
C ASN A 392 15.61 6.88 7.36
N GLU A 393 15.90 5.84 8.13
CA GLU A 393 15.35 4.48 8.01
C GLU A 393 14.21 4.23 8.99
N ARG A 394 14.15 5.00 10.09
CA ARG A 394 13.12 4.89 11.12
C ARG A 394 11.73 5.20 10.59
N ARG A 395 10.81 4.28 10.84
CA ARG A 395 9.39 4.44 10.55
C ARG A 395 8.65 4.50 11.87
N GLY A 396 7.66 5.38 11.93
CA GLY A 396 6.82 5.59 13.09
C GLY A 396 5.38 5.76 12.66
N ALA A 397 4.45 5.18 13.39
CA ALA A 397 3.04 5.38 13.11
C ALA A 397 2.19 5.15 14.36
N VAL A 398 1.13 5.94 14.49
CA VAL A 398 0.08 5.75 15.51
C VAL A 398 -1.26 5.78 14.81
N VAL A 399 -2.10 4.79 15.07
CA VAL A 399 -3.50 4.77 14.64
C VAL A 399 -4.39 4.76 15.87
N VAL A 400 -5.44 5.58 15.86
CA VAL A 400 -6.52 5.59 16.84
C VAL A 400 -7.86 5.44 16.12
N LEU A 401 -8.65 4.47 16.54
CA LEU A 401 -9.97 4.13 16.02
C LEU A 401 -11.02 4.36 17.10
N ASP A 402 -12.25 4.66 16.70
CA ASP A 402 -13.41 4.35 17.53
C ASP A 402 -13.54 2.82 17.65
N ALA A 403 -13.52 2.31 18.89
CA ALA A 403 -13.45 0.87 19.15
C ALA A 403 -14.71 0.10 18.70
N ARG A 404 -15.84 0.79 18.45
CA ARG A 404 -17.12 0.18 18.11
C ARG A 404 -17.51 0.40 16.66
N SER A 405 -17.29 1.60 16.13
CA SER A 405 -17.66 1.93 14.74
C SER A 405 -16.54 1.71 13.73
N GLY A 406 -15.28 1.64 14.19
CA GLY A 406 -14.11 1.58 13.31
C GLY A 406 -13.76 2.88 12.61
N ALA A 407 -14.39 4.00 12.98
CA ALA A 407 -14.02 5.32 12.49
C ALA A 407 -12.55 5.63 12.83
N VAL A 408 -11.74 6.02 11.84
CA VAL A 408 -10.34 6.40 12.06
C VAL A 408 -10.31 7.82 12.63
N LEU A 409 -9.97 7.95 13.91
CA LEU A 409 -9.97 9.23 14.62
C LEU A 409 -8.62 9.95 14.51
N ALA A 410 -7.53 9.20 14.43
CA ALA A 410 -6.19 9.74 14.14
C ALA A 410 -5.30 8.69 13.45
N ALA A 411 -4.39 9.17 12.60
CA ALA A 411 -3.38 8.39 11.92
C ALA A 411 -2.10 9.23 11.77
N ALA A 412 -1.23 9.19 12.78
CA ALA A 412 0.07 9.85 12.78
C ALA A 412 1.09 9.02 11.99
N ASN A 413 2.00 9.69 11.28
CA ASN A 413 2.93 9.05 10.36
C ASN A 413 4.33 9.67 10.44
N HIS A 414 5.35 8.82 10.34
CA HIS A 414 6.75 9.21 10.22
C HIS A 414 7.52 8.22 9.33
N PRO A 415 8.40 8.71 8.43
CA PRO A 415 8.64 10.11 8.14
C PRO A 415 7.48 10.73 7.36
N SER A 416 7.31 12.03 7.51
CA SER A 416 6.51 12.84 6.59
C SER A 416 7.41 13.31 5.44
N PRO A 417 6.91 13.38 4.20
CA PRO A 417 7.63 14.06 3.13
C PRO A 417 7.86 15.54 3.54
N PRO A 418 9.06 16.11 3.32
CA PRO A 418 9.32 17.53 3.56
C PRO A 418 8.36 18.44 2.80
N ASP A 419 8.14 19.63 3.34
CA ASP A 419 7.34 20.66 2.69
C ASP A 419 7.92 21.06 1.33
N GLY A 420 7.04 21.31 0.36
CA GLY A 420 7.44 21.65 -1.01
C GLY A 420 7.98 20.48 -1.83
N THR A 421 7.87 19.23 -1.34
CA THR A 421 8.17 18.04 -2.15
C THR A 421 7.10 17.80 -3.20
N GLY A 422 7.57 17.50 -4.41
CA GLY A 422 6.74 17.25 -5.57
C GLY A 422 6.47 15.77 -5.74
N ILE A 423 5.46 15.48 -6.53
CA ILE A 423 4.99 14.12 -6.77
C ILE A 423 6.06 13.21 -7.44
N TRP A 424 7.05 13.82 -8.09
CA TRP A 424 8.22 13.19 -8.70
C TRP A 424 9.25 12.68 -7.68
N ASP A 425 9.35 13.34 -6.53
CA ASP A 425 10.25 12.89 -5.47
C ASP A 425 9.81 11.54 -4.91
N ARG A 426 8.49 11.27 -4.93
CA ARG A 426 7.94 9.95 -4.61
C ARG A 426 8.43 8.90 -5.59
N ALA A 427 8.22 9.08 -6.90
CA ALA A 427 8.58 8.06 -7.89
C ALA A 427 10.07 7.67 -7.78
N ALA A 428 10.94 8.68 -7.62
CA ALA A 428 12.37 8.47 -7.38
C ALA A 428 12.64 7.64 -6.13
N PHE A 429 11.88 7.91 -5.06
CA PHE A 429 11.99 7.19 -3.81
C PHE A 429 11.40 5.78 -3.87
N SER A 430 10.18 5.61 -4.38
CA SER A 430 9.49 4.32 -4.49
C SER A 430 10.29 3.32 -5.34
N VAL A 431 10.96 3.77 -6.40
CA VAL A 431 11.78 2.91 -7.25
C VAL A 431 13.11 2.56 -6.60
N THR A 432 13.80 3.55 -6.04
CA THR A 432 15.18 3.36 -5.59
C THR A 432 15.25 2.82 -4.14
N TRP A 433 14.29 3.21 -3.30
CA TRP A 433 14.18 2.82 -1.90
C TRP A 433 12.71 2.55 -1.50
N PRO A 434 12.01 1.58 -2.11
CA PRO A 434 10.58 1.35 -1.87
C PRO A 434 10.20 1.24 -0.39
N ASN A 435 11.00 0.55 0.42
CA ASN A 435 10.73 0.37 1.85
C ASN A 435 10.94 1.62 2.69
N ARG A 436 11.71 2.59 2.17
CA ARG A 436 11.95 3.84 2.87
C ARG A 436 11.02 4.97 2.42
N ASP A 437 10.09 4.72 1.50
CA ASP A 437 9.31 5.77 0.85
C ASP A 437 8.54 6.64 1.85
N PRO A 438 8.90 7.92 2.02
CA PRO A 438 8.24 8.83 2.95
C PRO A 438 6.82 9.20 2.51
N PHE A 439 6.44 8.91 1.27
CA PHE A 439 5.06 9.04 0.79
C PHE A 439 4.23 7.78 1.04
N ARG A 440 4.81 6.70 1.60
CA ARG A 440 4.02 5.61 2.15
C ARG A 440 3.38 6.06 3.44
N PHE A 441 2.06 5.89 3.51
CA PHE A 441 1.34 6.15 4.73
C PHE A 441 1.46 4.93 5.67
N ASN A 442 2.51 4.92 6.51
CA ASN A 442 2.87 3.81 7.39
C ASN A 442 1.73 3.29 8.29
N PRO A 443 0.74 4.10 8.73
CA PRO A 443 -0.45 3.61 9.40
C PRO A 443 -1.14 2.39 8.74
N TRP A 444 -1.13 2.29 7.41
CA TRP A 444 -1.75 1.16 6.68
C TRP A 444 -1.15 0.81 5.31
N GLN A 445 0.00 1.36 4.92
CA GLN A 445 0.69 1.04 3.65
C GLN A 445 2.14 0.57 3.85
N GLY A 446 2.72 0.72 5.05
CA GLY A 446 4.12 0.40 5.34
C GLY A 446 4.33 -1.04 5.81
N LEU A 447 4.27 -2.02 4.90
CA LEU A 447 4.65 -3.40 5.18
C LEU A 447 6.06 -3.71 4.68
N ASP A 448 6.99 -3.88 5.60
CA ASP A 448 8.37 -4.35 5.37
C ASP A 448 8.81 -5.33 6.48
N ALA A 449 10.09 -5.74 6.46
CA ALA A 449 10.65 -6.65 7.46
C ALA A 449 10.78 -6.04 8.87
N HIS A 450 10.55 -4.73 9.02
CA HIS A 450 10.67 -3.98 10.25
C HIS A 450 9.32 -3.64 10.89
N VAL A 451 8.18 -4.00 10.30
CA VAL A 451 6.85 -3.87 10.95
C VAL A 451 6.29 -5.19 11.44
N THR A 452 7.19 -6.06 11.90
CA THR A 452 6.84 -7.28 12.62
C THR A 452 6.19 -6.90 13.96
N PRO A 453 4.93 -7.28 14.25
CA PRO A 453 4.21 -6.87 15.46
C PRO A 453 4.77 -7.48 16.75
N GLY A 454 5.51 -8.59 16.63
CA GLY A 454 6.05 -9.34 17.76
C GLY A 454 4.94 -9.69 18.74
N SER A 455 5.24 -9.55 20.04
CA SER A 455 4.30 -9.93 21.11
C SER A 455 2.95 -9.20 21.11
N THR A 456 2.72 -8.16 20.29
CA THR A 456 1.35 -7.63 20.11
C THR A 456 0.44 -8.58 19.32
N PHE A 457 1.00 -9.41 18.45
CA PHE A 457 0.26 -10.44 17.71
C PHE A 457 -0.32 -11.54 18.61
N LYS A 458 0.18 -11.68 19.84
CA LYS A 458 -0.37 -12.60 20.84
C LYS A 458 -1.86 -12.37 21.10
N ILE A 459 -2.39 -11.16 20.84
CA ILE A 459 -3.83 -10.91 20.84
C ILE A 459 -4.54 -11.82 19.83
N VAL A 460 -4.04 -11.90 18.60
CA VAL A 460 -4.58 -12.77 17.54
C VAL A 460 -4.50 -14.23 17.95
N THR A 461 -3.34 -14.67 18.47
CA THR A 461 -3.17 -16.04 18.97
C THR A 461 -4.13 -16.37 20.10
N SER A 462 -4.39 -15.42 21.00
CA SER A 462 -5.36 -15.58 22.08
C SER A 462 -6.79 -15.67 21.56
N LEU A 463 -7.18 -14.82 20.60
CA LEU A 463 -8.52 -14.90 19.97
C LEU A 463 -8.72 -16.25 19.26
N ALA A 464 -7.68 -16.77 18.59
CA ALA A 464 -7.72 -18.09 17.96
C ALA A 464 -7.96 -19.21 18.98
N ALA A 465 -7.23 -19.17 20.11
CA ALA A 465 -7.38 -20.15 21.17
C ALA A 465 -8.74 -20.05 21.89
N ILE A 466 -9.26 -18.84 22.09
CA ILE A 466 -10.59 -18.61 22.65
C ILE A 466 -11.67 -19.19 21.73
N LYS A 467 -11.54 -18.98 20.41
CA LYS A 467 -12.47 -19.57 19.43
C LYS A 467 -12.40 -21.08 19.45
N ALA A 468 -11.20 -21.66 19.39
CA ALA A 468 -11.03 -23.12 19.44
C ALA A 468 -11.61 -23.72 20.73
N ALA A 469 -11.38 -23.08 21.88
CA ALA A 469 -11.96 -23.49 23.16
C ALA A 469 -13.50 -23.43 23.14
N GLY A 470 -14.07 -22.35 22.59
CA GLY A 470 -15.52 -22.22 22.38
C GLY A 470 -16.10 -23.26 21.43
N ASP A 471 -15.30 -23.76 20.50
CA ASP A 471 -15.65 -24.83 19.56
C ASP A 471 -15.42 -26.25 20.12
N GLY A 472 -15.19 -26.38 21.43
CA GLY A 472 -15.11 -27.67 22.13
C GLY A 472 -13.70 -28.16 22.46
N ARG A 473 -12.64 -27.34 22.26
CA ARG A 473 -11.27 -27.68 22.71
C ARG A 473 -11.06 -27.40 24.19
N GLU A 474 -11.56 -28.32 25.02
CA GLU A 474 -11.48 -28.22 26.49
C GLU A 474 -10.04 -28.19 27.04
N ASP A 475 -9.10 -28.83 26.36
CA ASP A 475 -7.67 -28.78 26.72
C ASP A 475 -7.09 -27.37 26.54
N VAL A 476 -7.49 -26.67 25.48
CA VAL A 476 -7.17 -25.25 25.26
C VAL A 476 -7.87 -24.40 26.31
N ALA A 477 -9.16 -24.61 26.58
CA ALA A 477 -9.92 -23.87 27.59
C ALA A 477 -9.26 -23.96 28.98
N ALA A 478 -8.82 -25.16 29.38
CA ALA A 478 -8.11 -25.39 30.63
C ALA A 478 -6.78 -24.64 30.70
N MET A 479 -6.00 -24.62 29.61
CA MET A 479 -4.75 -23.86 29.53
C MET A 479 -4.98 -22.34 29.63
N LEU A 480 -6.05 -21.82 29.00
CA LEU A 480 -6.41 -20.40 29.07
C LEU A 480 -6.81 -19.98 30.49
N ARG A 481 -7.60 -20.80 31.20
CA ARG A 481 -7.98 -20.54 32.60
C ARG A 481 -6.77 -20.59 33.54
N GLY A 482 -5.82 -21.47 33.23
CA GLY A 482 -4.53 -21.59 33.89
C GLY A 482 -4.50 -22.66 34.97
N TRP A 483 -3.28 -23.00 35.39
CA TRP A 483 -3.02 -24.06 36.37
C TRP A 483 -2.09 -23.58 37.48
N SER A 484 -2.18 -24.20 38.66
CA SER A 484 -1.14 -24.06 39.70
C SER A 484 0.20 -24.57 39.18
N SER A 485 1.33 -24.12 39.74
CA SER A 485 2.68 -24.45 39.24
C SER A 485 2.89 -25.95 38.95
N GLY A 486 2.51 -26.84 39.90
CA GLY A 486 2.63 -28.28 39.71
C GLY A 486 1.70 -28.85 38.63
N ALA A 487 0.45 -28.37 38.54
CA ALA A 487 -0.47 -28.79 37.51
C ALA A 487 -0.09 -28.23 36.13
N PHE A 488 0.47 -27.03 36.07
CA PHE A 488 1.02 -26.42 34.86
C PHE A 488 2.13 -27.28 34.27
N ALA A 489 3.08 -27.70 35.11
CA ALA A 489 4.18 -28.57 34.67
C ALA A 489 3.67 -29.88 34.05
N ARG A 490 2.72 -30.55 34.74
CA ARG A 490 2.16 -31.82 34.28
C ARG A 490 1.32 -31.68 33.01
N ASN A 491 0.46 -30.68 32.94
CA ASN A 491 -0.53 -30.56 31.88
C ASN A 491 0.06 -29.90 30.61
N SER A 492 0.95 -28.93 30.79
CA SER A 492 1.61 -28.28 29.65
C SER A 492 2.87 -29.01 29.20
N GLY A 493 3.58 -29.71 30.09
CA GLY A 493 4.90 -30.26 29.79
C GLY A 493 6.03 -29.22 29.82
N LEU A 494 5.75 -27.96 30.21
CA LEU A 494 6.76 -26.92 30.42
C LEU A 494 7.15 -26.84 31.90
N SER A 495 8.45 -26.83 32.19
CA SER A 495 8.93 -26.56 33.55
C SER A 495 8.64 -25.11 33.94
N PRO A 496 8.09 -24.83 35.14
CA PRO A 496 7.96 -23.46 35.65
C PRO A 496 9.30 -22.72 35.68
N GLY A 497 10.42 -23.41 35.87
CA GLY A 497 11.75 -22.79 35.83
C GLY A 497 12.26 -22.43 34.43
N ALA A 498 11.59 -22.86 33.36
CA ALA A 498 12.07 -22.69 32.00
C ALA A 498 11.99 -21.21 31.54
N GLY A 499 13.09 -20.73 30.97
CA GLY A 499 13.16 -19.46 30.23
C GLY A 499 13.14 -19.63 28.71
N CYS A 500 13.52 -20.82 28.23
CA CYS A 500 13.52 -21.20 26.82
C CYS A 500 12.85 -22.56 26.63
N TYR A 501 12.33 -22.78 25.42
CA TYR A 501 11.64 -24.00 25.02
C TYR A 501 11.93 -24.29 23.56
N GLN A 502 12.30 -25.52 23.24
CA GLN A 502 12.50 -25.96 21.87
C GLN A 502 11.36 -26.91 21.44
N PRO A 503 10.42 -26.43 20.61
CA PRO A 503 9.39 -27.29 20.02
C PRO A 503 10.01 -28.34 19.11
N ARG A 504 9.39 -29.52 19.03
CA ARG A 504 9.89 -30.57 18.13
C ARG A 504 9.73 -30.11 16.68
N GLY A 505 10.83 -30.11 15.92
CA GLY A 505 10.84 -29.64 14.54
C GLY A 505 10.88 -28.11 14.39
N ALA A 506 11.25 -27.39 15.45
CA ALA A 506 11.51 -25.95 15.42
C ALA A 506 12.79 -25.57 16.20
N SER A 507 13.27 -24.36 15.95
CA SER A 507 14.31 -23.68 16.71
C SER A 507 13.83 -23.37 18.12
N GLU A 508 14.78 -23.26 19.05
CA GLU A 508 14.51 -22.80 20.41
C GLU A 508 13.91 -21.40 20.41
N VAL A 509 12.92 -21.21 21.29
CA VAL A 509 12.29 -19.93 21.57
C VAL A 509 12.50 -19.60 23.03
N CYS A 510 12.93 -18.37 23.30
CA CYS A 510 13.11 -17.86 24.65
C CYS A 510 12.11 -16.77 24.99
N ASN A 511 11.76 -16.67 26.28
CA ASN A 511 11.16 -15.45 26.82
C ASN A 511 12.15 -14.28 26.70
N PHE A 512 11.63 -13.06 26.82
CA PHE A 512 12.47 -11.86 26.82
C PHE A 512 13.56 -11.97 27.90
N GLU A 513 14.81 -11.70 27.52
CA GLU A 513 16.01 -11.86 28.37
C GLU A 513 16.16 -13.25 29.03
N GLY A 514 15.50 -14.29 28.51
CA GLY A 514 15.52 -15.64 29.08
C GLY A 514 14.77 -15.78 30.41
N GLY A 515 13.86 -14.85 30.74
CA GLY A 515 13.11 -14.86 31.99
C GLY A 515 12.26 -16.14 32.19
N SER A 516 12.26 -16.69 33.40
CA SER A 516 11.53 -17.93 33.71
C SER A 516 10.02 -17.74 33.84
N LEU A 517 9.24 -18.80 33.58
CA LEU A 517 7.79 -18.82 33.81
C LEU A 517 7.43 -18.71 35.31
N ALA A 518 8.32 -19.14 36.20
CA ALA A 518 8.13 -19.15 37.64
C ALA A 518 7.83 -17.74 38.17
N GLY A 519 8.47 -16.73 37.57
CA GLY A 519 8.23 -15.34 37.91
C GLY A 519 6.81 -14.86 37.61
N ALA A 520 6.02 -15.56 36.79
CA ALA A 520 4.66 -15.14 36.46
C ALA A 520 3.61 -15.57 37.52
N PHE A 521 3.90 -16.63 38.27
CA PHE A 521 2.99 -17.15 39.30
C PHE A 521 2.89 -16.17 40.49
N GLY A 522 1.67 -15.98 41.01
CA GLY A 522 1.44 -15.20 42.24
C GLY A 522 1.62 -13.69 42.12
N LYS A 523 2.18 -13.18 41.01
CA LYS A 523 2.26 -11.74 40.74
C LYS A 523 0.87 -11.11 40.64
N ALA A 524 0.77 -9.85 41.07
CA ALA A 524 -0.46 -9.08 40.96
C ALA A 524 -0.89 -8.89 39.50
N LEU A 525 -2.21 -8.93 39.26
CA LEU A 525 -2.82 -8.60 37.97
C LEU A 525 -3.34 -7.15 37.93
N ARG A 526 -3.55 -6.54 39.08
CA ARG A 526 -4.09 -5.18 39.21
C ARG A 526 -3.15 -4.30 40.03
N ASN A 527 -3.14 -3.01 39.72
CA ASN A 527 -2.47 -2.02 40.54
C ASN A 527 -3.38 -1.60 41.71
N GLY A 528 -2.84 -1.52 42.93
CA GLY A 528 -3.62 -1.15 44.13
C GLY A 528 -4.31 0.21 44.03
N ALA A 529 -3.79 1.14 43.24
CA ALA A 529 -4.44 2.43 42.98
C ALA A 529 -5.64 2.35 42.02
N CYS A 530 -5.73 1.29 41.21
CA CYS A 530 -6.85 1.06 40.29
C CYS A 530 -7.90 0.15 40.90
N GLN A 531 -7.46 -0.97 41.48
CA GLN A 531 -8.30 -1.94 42.17
C GLN A 531 -7.45 -2.72 43.17
N ALA A 532 -8.04 -3.15 44.29
CA ALA A 532 -7.35 -4.01 45.26
C ALA A 532 -6.67 -5.20 44.56
N GLY A 533 -5.43 -5.49 44.97
CA GLY A 533 -4.48 -6.37 44.30
C GLY A 533 -5.00 -7.79 44.08
N ARG A 534 -5.72 -8.00 42.97
CA ARG A 534 -6.14 -9.33 42.54
C ARG A 534 -4.89 -10.11 42.14
N HIS A 535 -4.55 -11.12 42.91
CA HIS A 535 -3.49 -12.08 42.59
C HIS A 535 -4.07 -13.28 41.85
N SER A 536 -3.28 -13.87 40.97
CA SER A 536 -3.62 -15.15 40.35
C SER A 536 -2.97 -16.30 41.11
N SER A 537 -3.72 -17.38 41.31
CA SER A 537 -3.24 -18.63 41.92
C SER A 537 -2.55 -19.56 40.91
N GLY A 538 -2.43 -19.17 39.65
CA GLY A 538 -1.88 -20.01 38.57
C GLY A 538 -1.30 -19.23 37.40
N LEU A 539 -0.90 -19.97 36.37
CA LEU A 539 -0.41 -19.44 35.10
C LEU A 539 -1.35 -19.86 33.98
N GLY A 540 -2.08 -18.89 33.42
CA GLY A 540 -2.94 -19.01 32.26
C GLY A 540 -2.82 -17.78 31.36
N LEU A 541 -3.90 -17.46 30.63
CA LEU A 541 -3.89 -16.41 29.62
C LEU A 541 -3.57 -15.03 30.22
N ARG A 542 -4.12 -14.71 31.39
CA ARG A 542 -3.97 -13.40 32.04
C ARG A 542 -2.51 -13.06 32.31
N GLU A 543 -1.80 -13.99 32.94
CA GLU A 543 -0.40 -13.83 33.34
C GLU A 543 0.52 -13.89 32.12
N ALA A 544 0.22 -14.76 31.15
CA ALA A 544 0.98 -14.86 29.91
C ALA A 544 0.90 -13.57 29.07
N VAL A 545 -0.26 -12.91 29.04
CA VAL A 545 -0.43 -11.59 28.41
C VAL A 545 0.31 -10.50 29.19
N ARG A 546 0.14 -10.44 30.52
CA ARG A 546 0.77 -9.45 31.41
C ARG A 546 2.29 -9.43 31.27
N ASP A 547 2.90 -10.62 31.38
CA ASP A 547 4.36 -10.79 31.39
C ASP A 547 4.92 -11.09 30.00
N SER A 548 4.06 -11.18 28.98
CA SER A 548 4.44 -11.39 27.59
C SER A 548 5.27 -12.67 27.36
N LEU A 549 4.86 -13.80 27.94
CA LEU A 549 5.63 -15.06 27.94
C LEU A 549 5.63 -15.75 26.57
N ASN A 550 6.75 -15.76 25.85
CA ASN A 550 6.86 -16.36 24.52
C ASN A 550 6.63 -17.87 24.54
N ILE A 551 7.29 -18.59 25.45
CA ILE A 551 7.25 -20.06 25.45
C ILE A 551 5.86 -20.62 25.83
N TRP A 552 5.09 -19.86 26.62
CA TRP A 552 3.69 -20.21 26.90
C TRP A 552 2.83 -20.12 25.64
N TYR A 553 3.01 -19.09 24.81
CA TYR A 553 2.27 -18.91 23.56
C TYR A 553 2.64 -19.93 22.49
N VAL A 554 3.93 -20.29 22.40
CA VAL A 554 4.37 -21.38 21.53
C VAL A 554 3.69 -22.68 21.94
N ARG A 555 3.67 -23.00 23.23
CA ARG A 555 2.99 -24.20 23.73
C ARG A 555 1.49 -24.14 23.55
N LEU A 556 0.86 -22.99 23.72
CA LEU A 556 -0.56 -22.80 23.44
C LEU A 556 -0.88 -23.14 21.98
N ALA A 557 -0.06 -22.67 21.04
CA ALA A 557 -0.24 -22.97 19.62
C ALA A 557 -0.06 -24.47 19.32
N GLU A 558 0.93 -25.14 19.93
CA GLU A 558 1.08 -26.60 19.79
C GLU A 558 -0.12 -27.39 20.32
N VAL A 559 -0.68 -26.98 21.46
CA VAL A 559 -1.87 -27.61 22.02
C VAL A 559 -3.07 -27.35 21.10
N MET A 560 -3.30 -26.09 20.74
CA MET A 560 -4.41 -25.66 19.89
C MET A 560 -4.40 -26.34 18.52
N ASP A 561 -3.25 -26.44 17.85
CA ASP A 561 -3.16 -26.92 16.46
C ASP A 561 -2.66 -28.37 16.32
N ARG A 562 -2.57 -29.12 17.42
CA ARG A 562 -2.00 -30.48 17.46
C ARG A 562 -2.56 -31.41 16.38
N GLU A 563 -3.86 -31.40 16.17
CA GLU A 563 -4.54 -32.30 15.22
C GLU A 563 -4.19 -31.94 13.77
N GLN A 564 -4.21 -30.65 13.44
CA GLN A 564 -3.92 -30.13 12.10
C GLN A 564 -2.45 -30.40 11.72
N LEU A 565 -1.55 -30.31 12.71
CA LEU A 565 -0.12 -30.59 12.54
C LEU A 565 0.19 -32.07 12.25
N GLN A 566 -0.61 -32.99 12.80
CA GLN A 566 -0.44 -34.44 12.56
C GLN A 566 -0.95 -34.88 11.19
N GLY A 567 -1.96 -34.18 10.65
CA GLY A 567 -2.55 -34.48 9.33
C GLY A 567 -1.85 -33.83 8.13
N GLY A 568 -0.74 -33.10 8.32
CA GLY A 568 -0.09 -32.32 7.26
C GLY A 568 -0.92 -31.14 6.74
N GLY A 569 -1.92 -30.71 7.50
CA GLY A 569 -2.91 -29.71 7.10
C GLY A 569 -2.36 -28.28 7.10
N VAL A 570 -2.76 -27.51 6.08
CA VAL A 570 -2.36 -26.10 5.84
C VAL A 570 -3.29 -25.09 6.55
N ASN A 571 -4.34 -25.56 7.23
CA ASN A 571 -5.40 -24.75 7.82
C ASN A 571 -5.42 -24.89 9.36
N THR A 572 -4.43 -24.32 10.03
CA THR A 572 -4.43 -24.26 11.50
C THR A 572 -5.51 -23.33 12.04
N ASN A 573 -5.88 -23.47 13.32
CA ASN A 573 -6.81 -22.55 13.98
C ASN A 573 -6.23 -21.13 13.99
N LEU A 574 -4.91 -20.99 14.21
CA LEU A 574 -4.24 -19.69 14.12
C LEU A 574 -4.36 -19.09 12.71
N ALA A 575 -4.15 -19.87 11.66
CA ALA A 575 -4.31 -19.45 10.26
C ALA A 575 -5.72 -18.96 9.98
N THR A 576 -6.70 -19.78 10.37
CA THR A 576 -8.11 -19.56 10.12
C THR A 576 -8.59 -18.30 10.81
N MET A 577 -8.22 -18.11 12.08
CA MET A 577 -8.53 -16.89 12.82
C MET A 577 -7.84 -15.67 12.21
N ALA A 578 -6.56 -15.74 11.87
CA ALA A 578 -5.87 -14.62 11.24
C ALA A 578 -6.52 -14.21 9.89
N GLY A 579 -6.90 -15.18 9.05
CA GLY A 579 -7.63 -14.92 7.80
C GLY A 579 -9.03 -14.33 8.03
N THR A 580 -9.72 -14.76 9.09
CA THR A 580 -11.01 -14.19 9.53
C THR A 580 -10.84 -12.72 9.94
N LEU A 581 -9.79 -12.42 10.71
CA LEU A 581 -9.44 -11.08 11.15
C LEU A 581 -8.88 -10.18 10.02
N GLY A 582 -8.66 -10.76 8.84
CA GLY A 582 -8.35 -10.05 7.61
C GLY A 582 -6.87 -10.02 7.24
N PHE A 583 -5.99 -10.74 7.93
CA PHE A 583 -4.59 -10.90 7.49
C PHE A 583 -4.53 -11.53 6.09
N GLY A 584 -3.65 -11.02 5.23
CA GLY A 584 -3.52 -11.40 3.82
C GLY A 584 -4.54 -10.74 2.89
N LYS A 585 -5.43 -9.88 3.40
CA LYS A 585 -6.45 -9.17 2.61
C LYS A 585 -6.09 -7.69 2.41
N ARG A 586 -6.83 -6.99 1.55
CA ARG A 586 -6.81 -5.51 1.51
C ARG A 586 -8.13 -5.01 2.08
N LEU A 587 -8.08 -4.11 3.06
CA LEU A 587 -9.29 -3.57 3.67
C LEU A 587 -9.66 -2.25 2.98
N PRO A 588 -10.89 -2.08 2.50
CA PRO A 588 -11.34 -0.78 2.04
C PRO A 588 -11.50 0.16 3.25
N LEU A 589 -11.02 1.40 3.12
CA LEU A 589 -11.24 2.46 4.12
C LEU A 589 -12.49 3.30 3.83
N PHE A 590 -13.15 3.00 2.71
CA PHE A 590 -14.43 3.56 2.29
C PHE A 590 -15.46 2.43 2.18
N PRO A 591 -16.76 2.70 2.41
CA PRO A 591 -17.79 1.70 2.21
C PRO A 591 -17.77 1.15 0.78
N ALA A 592 -18.08 -0.14 0.62
CA ALA A 592 -18.25 -0.75 -0.69
C ALA A 592 -19.64 -0.40 -1.26
N ALA A 593 -19.73 -0.21 -2.58
CA ALA A 593 -20.96 0.19 -3.27
C ALA A 593 -22.14 -0.79 -3.20
N GLY A 594 -21.95 -1.99 -2.64
CA GLY A 594 -23.02 -2.99 -2.51
C GLY A 594 -23.91 -2.81 -1.28
N ASP A 595 -23.46 -2.06 -0.27
CA ASP A 595 -24.22 -1.81 0.97
C ASP A 595 -25.01 -0.49 0.92
N ALA A 596 -24.90 0.22 -0.21
CA ALA A 596 -25.57 1.46 -0.51
C ALA A 596 -27.06 1.18 -0.83
N GLY A 597 -27.95 1.50 0.10
CA GLY A 597 -29.40 1.53 -0.16
C GLY A 597 -29.72 2.44 -1.35
N ALA A 598 -30.89 2.24 -1.99
CA ALA A 598 -31.34 3.06 -3.12
C ALA A 598 -31.21 4.56 -2.80
N GLY A 599 -30.27 5.25 -3.47
CA GLY A 599 -29.91 6.62 -3.13
C GLY A 599 -28.74 6.75 -2.15
N GLU A 600 -27.67 5.97 -2.33
CA GLU A 600 -26.33 6.20 -1.77
C GLU A 600 -25.32 6.48 -2.89
N PRO A 601 -24.13 7.06 -2.61
CA PRO A 601 -23.21 7.47 -3.67
C PRO A 601 -22.87 6.27 -4.56
N GLU A 602 -22.91 6.48 -5.89
CA GLU A 602 -22.34 5.49 -6.81
C GLU A 602 -20.93 5.12 -6.32
N PRO A 603 -20.50 3.85 -6.48
CA PRO A 603 -19.10 3.48 -6.28
C PRO A 603 -18.24 4.56 -6.93
N ILE A 604 -17.27 5.10 -6.18
CA ILE A 604 -16.20 5.95 -6.71
C ILE A 604 -15.86 5.44 -8.11
N ALA A 605 -16.35 6.14 -9.14
CA ALA A 605 -16.33 5.63 -10.51
C ALA A 605 -14.86 5.38 -10.87
N GLY A 606 -14.52 4.14 -11.26
CA GLY A 606 -13.15 3.72 -11.56
C GLY A 606 -12.49 2.74 -10.57
N GLY A 607 -13.17 2.31 -9.50
CA GLY A 607 -12.69 1.20 -8.66
C GLY A 607 -11.45 1.51 -7.79
N ALA A 608 -10.98 2.76 -7.78
CA ALA A 608 -9.93 3.24 -6.90
C ALA A 608 -10.50 3.50 -5.49
N VAL A 609 -10.59 2.45 -4.68
CA VAL A 609 -10.89 2.58 -3.24
C VAL A 609 -9.58 2.77 -2.49
N LEU A 610 -9.49 3.72 -1.56
CA LEU A 610 -8.35 3.79 -0.65
C LEU A 610 -8.36 2.50 0.18
N ARG A 611 -7.38 1.63 -0.09
CA ARG A 611 -7.25 0.33 0.56
C ARG A 611 -6.10 0.37 1.54
N ALA A 612 -6.38 -0.02 2.76
CA ALA A 612 -5.38 -0.38 3.73
C ALA A 612 -4.80 -1.76 3.38
N MET A 613 -3.47 -1.86 3.42
CA MET A 613 -2.80 -3.15 3.47
C MET A 613 -3.01 -3.74 4.86
N THR A 614 -3.41 -5.00 4.90
CA THR A 614 -3.41 -5.76 6.16
C THR A 614 -2.10 -6.51 6.30
N GLY A 615 -1.81 -6.93 7.53
CA GLY A 615 -0.68 -7.80 7.78
C GLY A 615 -0.66 -9.02 6.88
N ASP A 616 0.54 -9.50 6.59
CA ASP A 616 0.74 -10.74 5.85
C ASP A 616 1.25 -11.80 6.82
N LEU A 617 0.70 -13.01 6.66
CA LEU A 617 0.95 -14.12 7.55
C LEU A 617 1.37 -15.31 6.71
N ASP A 618 2.68 -15.47 6.55
CA ASP A 618 3.22 -16.61 5.83
C ASP A 618 3.21 -17.83 6.76
N LEU A 619 2.12 -18.59 6.78
CA LEU A 619 2.05 -19.82 7.59
C LEU A 619 2.64 -21.04 6.88
N PHE A 620 2.56 -21.11 5.54
CA PHE A 620 2.90 -22.34 4.81
C PHE A 620 3.51 -22.20 3.41
N HIS A 621 4.21 -21.12 3.02
CA HIS A 621 4.89 -21.11 1.71
C HIS A 621 5.68 -22.39 1.44
N THR A 622 5.31 -23.04 0.34
CA THR A 622 5.65 -24.38 -0.12
C THR A 622 7.13 -24.64 -0.41
N LYS A 623 8.02 -23.65 -0.25
CA LYS A 623 9.45 -23.77 -0.58
C LYS A 623 10.36 -24.23 0.58
N LEU A 624 9.90 -24.25 1.85
CA LEU A 624 10.80 -24.38 3.01
C LEU A 624 10.49 -25.48 4.05
N GLY A 625 9.42 -26.29 3.89
CA GLY A 625 9.32 -27.61 4.55
C GLY A 625 9.26 -27.70 6.09
N ALA A 626 8.96 -26.63 6.87
CA ALA A 626 8.94 -26.70 8.35
C ALA A 626 7.68 -26.06 9.00
N PRO A 627 6.51 -26.74 9.01
CA PRO A 627 5.26 -26.26 9.61
C PRO A 627 5.39 -25.82 11.07
N MET A 628 6.11 -26.60 11.89
CA MET A 628 6.28 -26.32 13.32
C MET A 628 7.13 -25.08 13.59
N GLN A 629 8.19 -24.86 12.80
CA GLN A 629 9.00 -23.64 12.90
C GLN A 629 8.15 -22.39 12.72
N ARG A 630 7.30 -22.42 11.69
CA ARG A 630 6.47 -21.28 11.26
C ARG A 630 5.36 -21.02 12.26
N LEU A 631 4.66 -22.07 12.71
CA LEU A 631 3.66 -21.96 13.76
C LEU A 631 4.27 -21.37 15.04
N SER A 632 5.43 -21.89 15.45
CA SER A 632 6.16 -21.39 16.63
C SER A 632 6.45 -19.89 16.51
N GLN A 633 7.13 -19.46 15.44
CA GLN A 633 7.47 -18.04 15.22
C GLN A 633 6.24 -17.13 15.09
N ASN A 634 5.17 -17.60 14.43
CA ASN A 634 3.96 -16.82 14.21
C ASN A 634 3.13 -16.69 15.49
N SER A 635 3.10 -17.72 16.36
CA SER A 635 2.31 -17.73 17.59
C SER A 635 2.62 -16.57 18.55
N PHE A 636 3.86 -16.06 18.52
CA PHE A 636 4.28 -14.89 19.29
C PHE A 636 4.63 -13.67 18.42
N GLY A 637 4.34 -13.74 17.11
CA GLY A 637 4.35 -12.62 16.18
C GLY A 637 5.69 -12.28 15.52
N GLN A 638 6.68 -13.18 15.53
CA GLN A 638 8.02 -12.94 14.97
C GLN A 638 8.12 -13.23 13.46
N GLY A 639 7.25 -14.11 12.94
CA GLY A 639 7.16 -14.43 11.51
C GLY A 639 5.99 -13.76 10.77
N VAL A 640 5.44 -12.69 11.35
CA VAL A 640 4.25 -11.99 10.86
C VAL A 640 4.60 -10.56 10.49
N ARG A 641 3.94 -9.98 9.49
CA ARG A 641 3.96 -8.52 9.26
C ARG A 641 2.58 -7.96 9.57
N ALA A 642 2.49 -6.77 10.16
CA ALA A 642 1.20 -6.14 10.42
C ALA A 642 1.27 -4.62 10.30
N THR A 643 0.18 -4.01 9.83
CA THR A 643 0.03 -2.56 9.88
C THR A 643 -0.52 -2.12 11.23
N PRO A 644 -0.20 -0.90 11.71
CA PRO A 644 -0.80 -0.33 12.91
C PRO A 644 -2.33 -0.32 12.87
N LEU A 645 -2.93 0.03 11.73
CA LEU A 645 -4.38 -0.04 11.57
C LEU A 645 -4.92 -1.44 11.84
N GLN A 646 -4.29 -2.48 11.29
CA GLN A 646 -4.70 -3.86 11.54
C GLN A 646 -4.58 -4.21 13.03
N MET A 647 -3.48 -3.83 13.68
CA MET A 647 -3.29 -4.11 15.12
C MET A 647 -4.25 -3.32 16.02
N ALA A 648 -4.65 -2.10 15.65
CA ALA A 648 -5.68 -1.34 16.36
C ALA A 648 -7.06 -2.01 16.22
N ARG A 649 -7.39 -2.57 15.05
CA ARG A 649 -8.59 -3.40 14.89
C ARG A 649 -8.57 -4.65 15.75
N MET A 650 -7.40 -5.29 15.91
CA MET A 650 -7.29 -6.47 16.79
C MET A 650 -7.54 -6.11 18.24
N ALA A 651 -7.11 -4.93 18.68
CA ALA A 651 -7.43 -4.42 20.01
C ALA A 651 -8.94 -4.12 20.17
N ALA A 652 -9.58 -3.52 19.15
CA ALA A 652 -11.04 -3.33 19.14
C ALA A 652 -11.80 -4.67 19.20
N ALA A 653 -11.32 -5.69 18.48
CA ALA A 653 -11.89 -7.03 18.51
C ALA A 653 -11.74 -7.70 19.89
N ALA A 654 -10.59 -7.57 20.54
CA ALA A 654 -10.40 -8.04 21.91
C ALA A 654 -11.29 -7.30 22.91
N ALA A 655 -11.50 -6.00 22.70
CA ALA A 655 -12.35 -5.19 23.56
C ALA A 655 -13.83 -5.57 23.42
N THR A 656 -14.32 -5.75 22.20
CA THR A 656 -15.77 -5.85 21.90
C THR A 656 -16.27 -7.25 21.58
N GLY A 657 -15.37 -8.20 21.27
CA GLY A 657 -15.75 -9.51 20.69
C GLY A 657 -16.24 -9.41 19.25
N ARG A 658 -16.08 -8.25 18.60
CA ARG A 658 -16.58 -7.96 17.24
C ARG A 658 -15.48 -7.45 16.32
N LEU A 659 -15.57 -7.80 15.05
CA LEU A 659 -14.66 -7.31 14.02
C LEU A 659 -15.22 -6.03 13.39
N ILE A 660 -14.58 -4.90 13.69
CA ILE A 660 -14.92 -3.60 13.09
C ILE A 660 -14.38 -3.48 11.66
N GLN A 661 -15.13 -2.85 10.77
CA GLN A 661 -14.63 -2.38 9.48
C GLN A 661 -14.11 -0.94 9.63
N PRO A 662 -12.81 -0.67 9.34
CA PRO A 662 -12.30 0.69 9.42
C PRO A 662 -12.97 1.57 8.38
N ASN A 663 -13.31 2.80 8.78
CA ASN A 663 -13.86 3.80 7.88
C ASN A 663 -13.15 5.13 8.10
N LEU A 664 -12.80 5.79 7.00
CA LEU A 664 -12.14 7.09 7.00
C LEU A 664 -13.09 8.22 6.55
N LEU A 665 -14.23 7.90 5.94
CA LEU A 665 -15.21 8.88 5.45
C LEU A 665 -16.39 9.03 6.40
N ALA A 666 -16.65 10.27 6.81
CA ALA A 666 -17.84 10.66 7.57
C ALA A 666 -18.91 11.32 6.67
N LEU A 667 -18.48 12.06 5.65
CA LEU A 667 -19.37 12.75 4.70
C LEU A 667 -18.78 12.73 3.29
N TRP A 668 -19.64 12.49 2.31
CA TRP A 668 -19.34 12.52 0.89
C TRP A 668 -20.38 13.37 0.17
N ASP A 669 -19.98 14.54 -0.33
CA ASP A 669 -20.81 15.45 -1.12
C ASP A 669 -22.17 15.76 -0.47
N GLY A 670 -22.10 16.20 0.80
CA GLY A 670 -23.28 16.49 1.64
C GLY A 670 -23.99 15.26 2.21
N ARG A 671 -23.64 14.03 1.78
CA ARG A 671 -24.25 12.78 2.27
C ARG A 671 -23.44 12.23 3.43
N LYS A 672 -24.11 11.95 4.56
CA LYS A 672 -23.47 11.25 5.68
C LYS A 672 -23.21 9.80 5.30
N ILE A 673 -22.02 9.32 5.62
CA ILE A 673 -21.65 7.93 5.44
C ILE A 673 -21.85 7.19 6.76
N THR A 674 -22.59 6.09 6.72
CA THR A 674 -22.82 5.25 7.90
C THR A 674 -21.75 4.18 7.98
N ALA A 675 -21.18 3.98 9.18
CA ALA A 675 -20.22 2.90 9.40
C ALA A 675 -20.91 1.54 9.26
N GLN A 676 -20.22 0.57 8.64
CA GLN A 676 -20.69 -0.80 8.59
C GLN A 676 -20.77 -1.37 10.00
N ALA A 677 -21.83 -2.13 10.29
CA ALA A 677 -21.99 -2.78 11.58
C ALA A 677 -20.86 -3.79 11.81
N ALA A 678 -20.23 -3.74 13.00
CA ALA A 678 -19.19 -4.68 13.37
C ALA A 678 -19.75 -6.10 13.46
N GLU A 679 -19.03 -7.10 12.95
CA GLU A 679 -19.49 -8.49 12.92
C GLU A 679 -19.11 -9.25 14.20
N PRO A 680 -19.98 -10.06 14.81
CA PRO A 680 -19.62 -10.87 15.96
C PRO A 680 -18.61 -11.96 15.57
N LEU A 681 -17.56 -12.15 16.37
CA LEU A 681 -16.55 -13.19 16.13
C LEU A 681 -16.94 -14.58 16.66
N GLY A 682 -18.08 -14.69 17.36
CA GLY A 682 -18.55 -15.95 17.95
C GLY A 682 -17.58 -16.48 19.03
N LEU A 683 -17.05 -15.59 19.87
CA LEU A 683 -16.10 -15.94 20.92
C LEU A 683 -16.81 -16.26 22.24
N ASN A 684 -16.23 -17.16 23.03
CA ASN A 684 -16.68 -17.41 24.39
C ASN A 684 -16.34 -16.19 25.28
N GLU A 685 -17.36 -15.50 25.81
CA GLU A 685 -17.17 -14.26 26.59
C GLU A 685 -16.43 -14.48 27.93
N GLU A 686 -16.60 -15.62 28.60
CA GLU A 686 -15.85 -15.93 29.84
C GLU A 686 -14.34 -15.98 29.55
N LEU A 687 -13.95 -16.65 28.45
CA LEU A 687 -12.56 -16.77 28.05
C LEU A 687 -12.02 -15.47 27.44
N LEU A 688 -12.86 -14.70 26.74
CA LEU A 688 -12.50 -13.36 26.25
C LEU A 688 -12.22 -12.39 27.40
N ASP A 689 -12.97 -12.48 28.49
CA ASP A 689 -12.70 -11.68 29.70
C ASP A 689 -11.32 -11.99 30.32
N LEU A 690 -10.81 -13.23 30.20
CA LEU A 690 -9.44 -13.55 30.61
C LEU A 690 -8.41 -12.76 29.79
N LEU A 691 -8.62 -12.61 28.48
CA LEU A 691 -7.76 -11.77 27.64
C LEU A 691 -7.84 -10.30 28.06
N ARG A 692 -9.05 -9.80 28.31
CA ARG A 692 -9.28 -8.42 28.77
C ARG A 692 -8.58 -8.15 30.10
N GLN A 693 -8.69 -9.05 31.07
CA GLN A 693 -7.98 -8.97 32.35
C GLN A 693 -6.45 -8.98 32.16
N GLY A 694 -5.92 -9.83 31.27
CA GLY A 694 -4.50 -9.85 30.95
C GLY A 694 -4.02 -8.54 30.33
N MET A 695 -4.76 -8.01 29.35
CA MET A 695 -4.43 -6.74 28.71
C MET A 695 -4.59 -5.55 29.67
N LYS A 696 -5.48 -5.64 30.66
CA LYS A 696 -5.60 -4.66 31.73
C LYS A 696 -4.37 -4.62 32.63
N ALA A 697 -3.82 -5.80 32.91
CA ALA A 697 -2.65 -5.94 33.77
C ALA A 697 -1.39 -5.33 33.15
N VAL A 698 -1.27 -5.26 31.83
CA VAL A 698 -0.06 -4.74 31.14
C VAL A 698 0.29 -3.29 31.51
N PRO A 699 -0.60 -2.29 31.39
CA PRO A 699 -0.32 -0.92 31.83
C PRO A 699 -0.42 -0.73 33.34
N GLU A 700 -1.02 -1.65 34.10
CA GLU A 700 -1.19 -1.51 35.55
C GLU A 700 -0.04 -2.11 36.37
N ALA A 701 0.43 -3.30 35.97
CA ALA A 701 1.37 -4.13 36.73
C ALA A 701 2.35 -4.94 35.83
N GLY A 702 2.25 -4.83 34.51
CA GLY A 702 3.05 -5.57 33.55
C GLY A 702 4.05 -4.70 32.79
N THR A 703 4.32 -5.09 31.55
CA THR A 703 5.41 -4.54 30.71
C THR A 703 5.29 -3.05 30.36
N ALA A 704 4.15 -2.39 30.59
CA ALA A 704 3.98 -0.95 30.38
C ALA A 704 3.72 -0.18 31.68
N ALA A 705 3.75 -0.84 32.84
CA ALA A 705 3.32 -0.26 34.10
C ALA A 705 4.14 0.95 34.54
N GLY A 706 5.47 0.87 34.44
CA GLY A 706 6.37 1.97 34.82
C GLY A 706 6.10 3.24 34.02
N VAL A 707 5.91 3.09 32.70
CA VAL A 707 5.64 4.21 31.79
C VAL A 707 4.28 4.84 32.06
N PHE A 708 3.22 4.04 32.16
CA PHE A 708 1.88 4.57 32.45
C PHE A 708 1.80 5.20 33.85
N ASN A 709 2.51 4.67 34.83
CA ASN A 709 2.60 5.29 36.16
C ASN A 709 3.27 6.67 36.11
N ALA A 710 4.33 6.82 35.32
CA ALA A 710 5.08 8.08 35.21
C ALA A 710 4.35 9.12 34.35
N GLU A 711 3.81 8.71 33.21
CA GLU A 711 3.28 9.64 32.21
C GLU A 711 1.80 9.96 32.42
N ASN A 712 0.99 8.95 32.72
CA ASN A 712 -0.47 9.06 32.77
C ASN A 712 -1.11 8.15 33.84
N PRO A 713 -0.86 8.42 35.14
CA PRO A 713 -1.39 7.60 36.23
C PRO A 713 -2.92 7.63 36.31
N ALA A 714 -3.55 8.73 35.86
CA ALA A 714 -5.01 8.91 35.88
C ALA A 714 -5.73 7.96 34.93
N ASP A 715 -5.27 7.84 33.68
CA ASP A 715 -5.91 6.98 32.67
C ASP A 715 -5.35 5.56 32.62
N ARG A 716 -4.30 5.26 33.38
CA ARG A 716 -3.77 3.89 33.53
C ARG A 716 -4.88 2.89 33.87
N CYS A 717 -5.77 3.25 34.80
CA CYS A 717 -6.86 2.38 35.26
C CYS A 717 -8.00 2.24 34.24
N ARG A 718 -8.00 3.01 33.15
CA ARG A 718 -8.96 2.91 32.03
C ARG A 718 -8.34 2.30 30.77
N THR A 719 -7.03 2.08 30.76
CA THR A 719 -6.29 1.58 29.60
C THR A 719 -6.09 0.08 29.69
N TYR A 720 -6.12 -0.57 28.53
CA TYR A 720 -5.80 -1.97 28.29
C TYR A 720 -4.80 -2.03 27.16
N GLY A 721 -3.83 -2.94 27.21
CA GLY A 721 -2.89 -3.03 26.10
C GLY A 721 -1.99 -4.25 26.11
N LYS A 722 -1.13 -4.30 25.11
CA LYS A 722 -0.10 -5.30 24.92
C LYS A 722 1.12 -4.62 24.32
N THR A 723 2.29 -4.83 24.92
CA THR A 723 3.57 -4.42 24.33
C THR A 723 4.09 -5.46 23.34
N GLY A 724 4.85 -5.01 22.35
CA GLY A 724 5.63 -5.86 21.46
C GLY A 724 7.02 -5.29 21.25
N THR A 725 8.01 -6.17 21.26
CA THR A 725 9.37 -5.86 20.81
C THR A 725 9.72 -6.95 19.83
N ALA A 726 9.83 -6.61 18.54
CA ALA A 726 10.11 -7.57 17.49
C ALA A 726 11.51 -7.34 16.95
N GLN A 727 12.33 -8.39 16.91
CA GLN A 727 13.64 -8.28 16.28
C GLN A 727 13.48 -8.20 14.76
N SER A 728 14.27 -7.35 14.11
CA SER A 728 14.33 -7.28 12.65
C SER A 728 14.90 -8.58 12.09
N LEU A 729 14.27 -9.11 11.03
CA LEU A 729 14.75 -10.29 10.32
C LEU A 729 16.04 -10.01 9.52
N GLU A 730 16.28 -8.75 9.17
CA GLU A 730 17.44 -8.33 8.35
C GLU A 730 18.65 -7.92 9.21
N HIS A 731 18.40 -7.43 10.43
CA HIS A 731 19.44 -6.89 11.30
C HIS A 731 19.22 -7.30 12.77
N PRO A 732 19.99 -8.25 13.32
CA PRO A 732 19.72 -8.83 14.63
C PRO A 732 19.88 -7.86 15.82
N LYS A 733 20.47 -6.68 15.60
CA LYS A 733 20.60 -5.64 16.64
C LYS A 733 19.47 -4.61 16.61
N LEU A 734 18.59 -4.68 15.62
CA LEU A 734 17.48 -3.74 15.44
C LEU A 734 16.17 -4.38 15.85
N TYR A 735 15.32 -3.58 16.50
CA TYR A 735 14.03 -3.97 17.00
C TYR A 735 12.96 -2.97 16.59
N SER A 736 11.72 -3.44 16.55
CA SER A 736 10.55 -2.58 16.43
C SER A 736 9.74 -2.63 17.71
N GLY A 737 9.53 -1.45 18.29
CA GLY A 737 8.74 -1.25 19.50
C GLY A 737 7.28 -1.03 19.15
N TRP A 738 6.39 -1.79 19.78
CA TRP A 738 4.96 -1.75 19.57
C TRP A 738 4.18 -1.61 20.88
N PHE A 739 3.06 -0.90 20.80
CA PHE A 739 2.03 -0.93 21.83
C PHE A 739 0.66 -0.86 21.17
N THR A 740 -0.21 -1.81 21.48
CA THR A 740 -1.59 -1.86 20.96
C THR A 740 -2.57 -2.10 22.09
N GLY A 741 -3.78 -1.57 22.01
CA GLY A 741 -4.72 -1.60 23.12
C GLY A 741 -5.98 -0.80 22.89
N TRP A 742 -6.76 -0.63 23.96
CA TRP A 742 -7.93 0.24 23.97
C TRP A 742 -8.03 1.00 25.29
N ARG A 743 -8.85 2.04 25.28
CA ARG A 743 -9.28 2.75 26.48
C ARG A 743 -10.78 2.55 26.68
N GLU A 744 -11.20 2.55 27.94
CA GLU A 744 -12.60 2.66 28.32
C GLU A 744 -12.96 4.10 28.69
N ASN A 745 -14.16 4.53 28.30
CA ASN A 745 -14.74 5.76 28.82
C ASN A 745 -15.12 5.60 30.30
N ARG A 746 -15.63 6.68 30.92
CA ARG A 746 -16.05 6.67 32.33
C ARG A 746 -17.22 5.72 32.62
N ALA A 747 -17.97 5.33 31.59
CA ALA A 747 -19.02 4.32 31.68
C ALA A 747 -18.51 2.88 31.47
N GLN A 748 -17.19 2.66 31.52
CA GLN A 748 -16.54 1.35 31.37
C GLN A 748 -16.84 0.67 30.02
N GLN A 749 -17.05 1.47 28.97
CA GLN A 749 -17.22 0.97 27.61
C GLN A 749 -16.00 1.31 26.76
N PRO A 750 -15.52 0.40 25.90
CA PRO A 750 -14.42 0.69 24.97
C PRO A 750 -14.76 1.90 24.08
N ASP A 751 -14.01 3.00 24.19
CA ASP A 751 -14.25 4.22 23.43
C ASP A 751 -13.29 4.38 22.25
N ILE A 752 -12.01 4.07 22.46
CA ILE A 752 -11.00 4.10 21.42
C ILE A 752 -10.10 2.87 21.46
N ALA A 753 -9.69 2.39 20.30
CA ALA A 753 -8.67 1.36 20.12
C ALA A 753 -7.47 1.97 19.38
N PHE A 754 -6.26 1.56 19.72
CA PHE A 754 -5.04 2.19 19.20
C PHE A 754 -3.94 1.17 18.93
N ALA A 755 -3.01 1.55 18.05
CA ALA A 755 -1.73 0.87 17.88
C ALA A 755 -0.64 1.88 17.52
N CYS A 756 0.55 1.69 18.09
CA CYS A 756 1.75 2.43 17.79
C CYS A 756 2.86 1.46 17.37
N VAL A 757 3.68 1.88 16.40
CA VAL A 757 4.97 1.26 16.06
C VAL A 757 6.07 2.31 15.92
N LEU A 758 7.27 1.97 16.38
CA LEU A 758 8.53 2.65 16.11
C LEU A 758 9.58 1.62 15.68
N THR A 759 10.19 1.77 14.51
CA THR A 759 11.13 0.79 13.94
C THR A 759 12.59 1.16 14.14
N HIS A 760 13.49 0.21 13.83
CA HIS A 760 14.96 0.36 13.85
C HIS A 760 15.54 0.70 15.23
N SER A 761 14.82 0.43 16.32
CA SER A 761 15.33 0.68 17.66
C SER A 761 16.56 -0.18 17.96
N THR A 762 17.57 0.42 18.60
CA THR A 762 18.75 -0.27 19.12
C THR A 762 18.64 -0.58 20.62
N GLY A 763 17.56 -0.14 21.29
CA GLY A 763 17.32 -0.32 22.72
C GLY A 763 15.86 -0.03 23.12
N GLY A 764 15.52 -0.23 24.39
CA GLY A 764 14.17 0.01 24.91
C GLY A 764 13.12 -1.02 24.44
N THR A 765 12.03 -1.12 25.20
CA THR A 765 10.93 -2.04 24.88
C THR A 765 9.77 -1.33 24.17
N GLY A 766 8.82 -2.09 23.61
CA GLY A 766 7.56 -1.53 23.10
C GLY A 766 6.78 -0.70 24.14
N GLY A 767 6.93 -1.01 25.44
CA GLY A 767 6.37 -0.20 26.53
C GLY A 767 7.05 1.16 26.67
N ASP A 768 8.38 1.18 26.61
CA ASP A 768 9.19 2.41 26.75
C ASP A 768 9.08 3.33 25.54
N LEU A 769 9.00 2.74 24.35
CA LEU A 769 8.88 3.44 23.08
C LEU A 769 7.43 3.86 22.84
N CYS A 770 6.58 2.92 22.42
CA CYS A 770 5.22 3.20 22.00
C CYS A 770 4.22 3.34 23.16
N GLY A 771 4.43 2.62 24.27
CA GLY A 771 3.60 2.80 25.47
C GLY A 771 3.66 4.24 25.99
N ARG A 772 4.83 4.89 25.88
CA ARG A 772 5.03 6.29 26.29
C ARG A 772 4.29 7.27 25.36
N VAL A 773 4.40 7.07 24.04
CA VAL A 773 3.64 7.85 23.04
C VAL A 773 2.16 7.79 23.35
N VAL A 774 1.61 6.58 23.49
CA VAL A 774 0.18 6.39 23.74
C VAL A 774 -0.24 6.96 25.09
N ALA A 775 0.52 6.74 26.17
CA ALA A 775 0.18 7.27 27.49
C ALA A 775 0.04 8.81 27.46
N ARG A 776 0.92 9.50 26.74
CA ARG A 776 0.91 10.96 26.59
C ARG A 776 -0.21 11.46 25.67
N ILE A 777 -0.54 10.72 24.61
CA ILE A 777 -1.73 11.00 23.77
C ILE A 777 -3.01 10.93 24.63
N LEU A 778 -3.20 9.82 25.36
CA LEU A 778 -4.38 9.63 26.21
C LEU A 778 -4.50 10.68 27.32
N LYS A 779 -3.38 11.21 27.81
CA LYS A 779 -3.36 12.26 28.83
C LYS A 779 -3.91 13.59 28.31
N GLN A 780 -3.69 13.87 27.03
CA GLN A 780 -4.07 15.14 26.38
C GLN A 780 -5.44 15.08 25.70
N TRP A 781 -6.07 13.89 25.65
CA TRP A 781 -7.33 13.67 24.98
C TRP A 781 -8.35 12.96 25.89
N ASP A 782 -9.28 13.71 26.50
CA ASP A 782 -10.48 13.14 27.14
C ASP A 782 -11.64 13.32 26.16
N ARG A 783 -12.29 12.21 25.78
CA ARG A 783 -13.35 12.17 24.76
C ARG A 783 -14.72 12.27 25.42
#